data_AF-A0A538AFN3-F1
#
_entry.id   AF-A0A538AFN3-F1
#
_cell.length_a   1.000
_cell.length_b   1.000
_cell.length_c   1.000
_cell.angle_alpha   90.00
_cell.angle_beta   90.00
_cell.angle_gamma   90.00
#
_symmetry.space_group_name_H-M   'P 1'
#
loop_
_entity.id
_entity.type
_entity.pdbx_description
1 polymer ?
#
loop_
_entity_poly.entity_id
_entity_poly.type
_entity_poly.pdbx_seq_one_letter_code
_entity_poly.pdbx_strand_id
1 'polypeptide(L)'
;MLLQIARARTPWLTHIARAIKAAGSGWGITVLGLGTVAALMIFRRWRHLIVFLGSLFVLTEIAALVYDNVARPRPVGVSIIGGWGGYATPSPPVMMVTIIFVGITYGLVVAGRARSLAKKIGFVVVAIFGLSRLYLAVDHPADVLMGIVLSIAVGVLAFRIFTPNEVFPVAYRRGKTAHLDVTGRRGEAIRNAVRDQLGLTVMGAKPVGLESSGGSTPLRLEVEGDAKTYVFAKLYARSHVRADRWYKMWRTILYGTLEDETPFQTVRRFVEYEDYMLRLLRDSGIPVPAPYGIVEITPEREYMMVMEFFQGAVEIGEAVVDDQIIDQGLDMLRKLWDSGVAHRDIKPGNLMVRDGKLLLIDAAFAQVRPSPWRQAVDLANMMLVLAVRSDAERVYNKALKYFSPEEIAEAFAATRGVASPSQLRTFMKADGRDLLREFRALAPTHRPIAIQRWSVRRVVTAVTTVLVIALISHVGIEAFLPVQNLAVSKPSECLPSNTLILAAQAVPSAASLPCIATLPSGWKLAGAIITTGRAQFWLDSDRAGRRAVTVTLTDRCDVSGAEQVPSDEPGATRYEKPLELTPRLHVLRSYVFEGGCATYSFDFAPGVPSSFILDADKALSFIPRSMLVDYVERHVGLALCGRGASCPV
;
A
#
# COMPACT_ATOMS: atom_id res chain seq x y z
N MET A 1 -33.95 21.57 2.28
CA MET A 1 -33.05 21.19 3.40
C MET A 1 -32.12 22.33 3.82
N LEU A 2 -31.14 22.77 3.01
CA LEU A 2 -30.18 23.81 3.43
C LEU A 2 -30.86 25.14 3.86
N LEU A 3 -31.95 25.54 3.20
CA LEU A 3 -32.77 26.69 3.60
C LEU A 3 -33.35 26.57 5.02
N GLN A 4 -33.80 25.36 5.40
CA GLN A 4 -34.32 25.12 6.76
C GLN A 4 -33.19 25.17 7.78
N ILE A 5 -32.02 24.62 7.44
CA ILE A 5 -30.83 24.67 8.29
C ILE A 5 -30.39 26.12 8.49
N ALA A 6 -30.41 26.93 7.43
CA ALA A 6 -30.05 28.35 7.50
C ALA A 6 -30.94 29.11 8.50
N ARG A 7 -32.27 28.94 8.39
CA ARG A 7 -33.24 29.55 9.30
C ARG A 7 -33.09 29.12 10.76
N ALA A 8 -32.45 27.98 11.02
CA ALA A 8 -32.22 27.44 12.37
C ALA A 8 -30.83 27.80 12.94
N ARG A 9 -30.03 28.60 12.23
CA ARG A 9 -28.67 28.97 12.67
C ARG A 9 -28.71 29.85 13.91
N THR A 10 -27.78 29.61 14.82
CA THR A 10 -27.56 30.44 16.02
C THR A 10 -26.08 30.82 16.14
N PRO A 11 -25.74 31.92 16.84
CA PRO A 11 -24.34 32.35 16.98
C PRO A 11 -23.44 31.29 17.62
N TRP A 12 -23.86 30.68 18.73
CA TRP A 12 -23.05 29.69 19.45
C TRP A 12 -22.81 28.41 18.62
N LEU A 13 -23.86 27.91 17.95
CA LEU A 13 -23.74 26.71 17.12
C LEU A 13 -22.87 26.98 15.88
N THR A 14 -22.87 28.21 15.38
CA THR A 14 -21.98 28.64 14.30
C THR A 14 -20.51 28.61 14.72
N HIS A 15 -20.17 29.05 15.93
CA HIS A 15 -18.81 28.94 16.45
C HIS A 15 -18.37 27.47 16.55
N ILE A 16 -19.22 26.59 17.08
CA ILE A 16 -18.94 25.16 17.17
C ILE A 16 -18.76 24.54 15.78
N ALA A 17 -19.65 24.83 14.83
CA ALA A 17 -19.57 24.30 13.48
C ALA A 17 -18.28 24.75 12.77
N ARG A 18 -17.86 26.00 12.95
CA ARG A 18 -16.58 26.51 12.42
C ARG A 18 -15.38 25.79 13.04
N ALA A 19 -15.39 25.54 14.35
CA ALA A 19 -14.33 24.81 15.04
C ALA A 19 -14.21 23.36 14.55
N ILE A 20 -15.34 22.65 14.42
CA ILE A 20 -15.39 21.28 13.88
C ILE A 20 -14.88 21.25 12.44
N LYS A 21 -15.32 22.20 11.61
CA LYS A 21 -14.85 22.33 10.22
C LYS A 21 -13.34 22.54 10.17
N ALA A 22 -12.80 23.46 10.98
CA ALA A 22 -11.37 23.74 11.02
C ALA A 22 -10.55 22.50 11.42
N ALA A 23 -11.00 21.74 12.42
CA ALA A 23 -10.34 20.51 12.85
C ALA A 23 -10.28 19.44 11.74
N GLY A 24 -11.38 19.25 11.00
CA GLY A 24 -11.45 18.21 9.95
C GLY A 24 -11.01 18.63 8.55
N SER A 25 -10.70 19.92 8.30
CA SER A 25 -10.19 20.40 7.00
C SER A 25 -8.82 21.09 7.07
N GLY A 26 -8.21 21.17 8.25
CA GLY A 26 -6.90 21.80 8.46
C GLY A 26 -5.83 20.82 8.92
N TRP A 27 -4.84 21.30 9.65
CA TRP A 27 -3.74 20.47 10.15
C TRP A 27 -4.18 19.32 11.05
N GLY A 28 -5.35 19.43 11.71
CA GLY A 28 -5.89 18.37 12.55
C GLY A 28 -6.04 17.04 11.81
N ILE A 29 -6.56 17.06 10.58
CA ILE A 29 -6.72 15.83 9.79
C ILE A 29 -5.39 15.31 9.24
N THR A 30 -4.47 16.21 8.86
CA THR A 30 -3.10 15.87 8.47
C THR A 30 -2.37 15.12 9.59
N VAL A 31 -2.41 15.66 10.82
CA VAL A 31 -1.78 15.04 11.98
C VAL A 31 -2.40 13.67 12.29
N LEU A 32 -3.73 13.54 12.20
CA LEU A 32 -4.40 12.25 12.41
C LEU A 32 -4.00 11.22 11.33
N GLY A 33 -3.92 11.64 10.08
CA GLY A 33 -3.48 10.80 8.95
C GLY A 33 -2.04 10.34 9.10
N LEU A 34 -1.10 11.25 9.33
CA LEU A 34 0.31 10.93 9.58
C LEU A 34 0.50 10.11 10.85
N GLY A 35 -0.27 10.38 11.90
CA GLY A 35 -0.31 9.56 13.12
C GLY A 35 -0.77 8.13 12.85
N THR A 36 -1.74 7.95 11.94
CA THR A 36 -2.18 6.61 11.49
C THR A 36 -1.06 5.88 10.75
N VAL A 37 -0.35 6.57 9.84
CA VAL A 37 0.83 6.02 9.13
C VAL A 37 1.91 5.61 10.13
N ALA A 38 2.29 6.52 11.04
CA ALA A 38 3.29 6.26 12.07
C ALA A 38 2.90 5.08 12.97
N ALA A 39 1.63 5.02 13.42
CA ALA A 39 1.14 3.90 14.23
C ALA A 39 1.24 2.56 13.47
N LEU A 40 0.85 2.53 12.18
CA LEU A 40 0.98 1.33 11.36
C LEU A 40 2.45 0.90 11.19
N MET A 41 3.39 1.84 11.07
CA MET A 41 4.82 1.56 11.02
C MET A 41 5.37 1.06 12.37
N ILE A 42 5.02 1.72 13.48
CA ILE A 42 5.44 1.36 14.85
C ILE A 42 5.00 -0.08 15.17
N PHE A 43 3.76 -0.43 14.84
CA PHE A 43 3.24 -1.80 15.01
C PHE A 43 3.68 -2.76 13.90
N ARG A 44 4.60 -2.35 13.01
CA ARG A 44 5.13 -3.14 11.88
C ARG A 44 4.05 -3.75 10.98
N ARG A 45 2.92 -3.06 10.81
CA ARG A 45 1.76 -3.48 10.01
C ARG A 45 1.90 -3.05 8.54
N TRP A 46 3.05 -3.34 7.91
CA TRP A 46 3.41 -2.88 6.56
C TRP A 46 2.34 -3.15 5.50
N ARG A 47 1.68 -4.32 5.54
CA ARG A 47 0.62 -4.65 4.59
C ARG A 47 -0.62 -3.76 4.75
N HIS A 48 -1.02 -3.46 5.98
CA HIS A 48 -2.14 -2.56 6.25
C HIS A 48 -1.78 -1.12 5.86
N LEU A 49 -0.52 -0.71 6.06
CA LEU A 49 0.00 0.58 5.61
C LEU A 49 -0.07 0.71 4.09
N ILE A 50 0.43 -0.28 3.34
CA ILE A 50 0.38 -0.28 1.87
C ILE A 50 -1.05 -0.22 1.37
N VAL A 51 -1.97 -0.98 1.97
CA VAL A 51 -3.40 -0.95 1.61
C VAL A 51 -4.03 0.40 1.92
N PHE A 52 -3.69 1.02 3.05
CA PHE A 52 -4.18 2.34 3.41
C PHE A 52 -3.70 3.41 2.42
N LEU A 53 -2.39 3.46 2.13
CA LEU A 53 -1.81 4.41 1.17
C LEU A 53 -2.32 4.17 -0.26
N GLY A 54 -2.45 2.91 -0.68
CA GLY A 54 -3.04 2.55 -1.97
C GLY A 54 -4.51 2.95 -2.06
N SER A 55 -5.27 2.83 -0.97
CA SER A 55 -6.67 3.28 -0.92
C SER A 55 -6.77 4.81 -1.02
N LEU A 56 -5.87 5.54 -0.37
CA LEU A 56 -5.77 6.99 -0.49
C LEU A 56 -5.49 7.41 -1.93
N PHE A 57 -4.48 6.79 -2.58
CA PHE A 57 -4.15 7.03 -3.98
C PHE A 57 -5.35 6.81 -4.90
N VAL A 58 -5.99 5.64 -4.85
CA VAL A 58 -7.14 5.33 -5.71
C VAL A 58 -8.28 6.32 -5.46
N LEU A 59 -8.51 6.68 -4.19
CA LEU A 59 -9.55 7.63 -3.83
C LEU A 59 -9.28 9.03 -4.39
N THR A 60 -8.04 9.53 -4.32
CA THR A 60 -7.68 10.86 -4.82
C THR A 60 -7.79 10.95 -6.34
N GLU A 61 -7.39 9.90 -7.07
CA GLU A 61 -7.53 9.86 -8.53
C GLU A 61 -8.99 9.87 -8.97
N ILE A 62 -9.84 9.04 -8.34
CA ILE A 62 -11.28 9.04 -8.63
C ILE A 62 -11.89 10.38 -8.25
N ALA A 63 -11.49 10.97 -7.10
CA ALA A 63 -11.97 12.26 -6.66
C ALA A 63 -11.63 13.37 -7.66
N ALA A 64 -10.38 13.44 -8.11
CA ALA A 64 -9.90 14.44 -9.06
C ALA A 64 -10.68 14.35 -10.37
N LEU A 65 -10.87 13.14 -10.90
CA LEU A 65 -11.67 12.92 -12.11
C LEU A 65 -13.10 13.46 -11.94
N VAL A 66 -13.79 13.14 -10.84
CA VAL A 66 -15.15 13.63 -10.61
C VAL A 66 -15.17 15.14 -10.37
N TYR A 67 -14.21 15.66 -9.62
CA TYR A 67 -14.10 17.07 -9.24
C TYR A 67 -13.96 17.97 -10.46
N ASP A 68 -13.08 17.62 -11.40
CA ASP A 68 -12.86 18.40 -12.61
C ASP A 68 -13.99 18.24 -13.62
N ASN A 69 -14.57 17.04 -13.76
CA ASN A 69 -15.65 16.84 -14.73
C ASN A 69 -16.95 17.53 -14.30
N VAL A 70 -17.35 17.35 -13.04
CA VAL A 70 -18.61 17.91 -12.51
C VAL A 70 -18.48 19.40 -12.24
N ALA A 71 -17.33 19.86 -11.71
CA ALA A 71 -17.02 21.26 -11.45
C ALA A 71 -18.18 22.00 -10.74
N ARG A 72 -18.79 21.38 -9.73
CA ARG A 72 -20.04 21.90 -9.13
C ARG A 72 -19.75 23.14 -8.26
N PRO A 73 -20.51 24.24 -8.42
CA PRO A 73 -20.39 25.40 -7.55
C PRO A 73 -20.90 25.09 -6.14
N ARG A 74 -20.60 25.99 -5.19
CA ARG A 74 -21.09 25.86 -3.80
C ARG A 74 -22.63 26.01 -3.77
N PRO A 75 -23.30 25.61 -2.66
CA PRO A 75 -24.74 25.78 -2.55
C PRO A 75 -25.23 27.21 -2.85
N VAL A 76 -26.25 27.33 -3.70
CA VAL A 76 -26.97 28.58 -3.99
C VAL A 76 -28.26 28.66 -3.16
N GLY A 77 -28.86 29.84 -3.06
CA GLY A 77 -30.08 30.10 -2.29
C GLY A 77 -29.89 30.22 -0.77
N VAL A 78 -28.68 30.01 -0.26
CA VAL A 78 -28.33 30.15 1.16
C VAL A 78 -26.98 30.86 1.31
N SER A 79 -26.87 31.74 2.30
CA SER A 79 -25.60 32.42 2.59
C SER A 79 -24.56 31.44 3.15
N ILE A 80 -23.35 31.45 2.58
CA ILE A 80 -22.23 30.62 3.03
C ILE A 80 -21.50 31.36 4.15
N ILE A 81 -21.45 30.77 5.35
CA ILE A 81 -20.95 31.44 6.57
C ILE A 81 -19.65 30.83 7.12
N GLY A 82 -19.05 29.90 6.38
CA GLY A 82 -17.76 29.28 6.69
C GLY A 82 -16.79 29.39 5.52
N GLY A 83 -15.49 29.42 5.80
CA GLY A 83 -14.45 29.47 4.77
C GLY A 83 -14.39 28.21 3.91
N TRP A 84 -14.16 28.36 2.61
CA TRP A 84 -14.12 27.28 1.61
C TRP A 84 -13.16 27.61 0.47
N GLY A 85 -12.81 26.59 -0.32
CA GLY A 85 -11.97 26.72 -1.52
C GLY A 85 -12.30 25.67 -2.56
N GLY A 86 -12.33 26.07 -3.83
CA GLY A 86 -12.63 25.20 -4.97
C GLY A 86 -14.09 24.74 -5.05
N TYR A 87 -14.35 23.79 -5.95
CA TYR A 87 -15.67 23.19 -6.19
C TYR A 87 -16.18 22.37 -4.99
N ALA A 88 -17.47 22.06 -5.00
CA ALA A 88 -18.12 21.33 -3.92
C ALA A 88 -18.07 19.80 -4.07
N THR A 89 -18.02 19.27 -5.30
CA THR A 89 -18.25 17.85 -5.59
C THR A 89 -16.97 17.11 -5.97
N PRO A 90 -16.77 15.87 -5.47
CA PRO A 90 -17.26 15.37 -4.18
C PRO A 90 -16.59 16.17 -3.04
N SER A 91 -17.13 16.14 -1.82
CA SER A 91 -16.56 16.92 -0.71
C SER A 91 -15.18 16.41 -0.29
N PRO A 92 -14.06 17.10 -0.61
CA PRO A 92 -12.72 16.54 -0.41
C PRO A 92 -12.34 16.37 1.07
N PRO A 93 -12.66 17.32 1.98
CA PRO A 93 -12.43 17.13 3.41
C PRO A 93 -13.22 15.94 4.00
N VAL A 94 -14.46 15.72 3.56
CA VAL A 94 -15.27 14.60 4.06
C VAL A 94 -14.68 13.28 3.61
N MET A 95 -14.19 13.21 2.37
CA MET A 95 -13.51 12.02 1.86
C MET A 95 -12.28 11.67 2.68
N MET A 96 -11.44 12.66 2.99
CA MET A 96 -10.20 12.48 3.77
C MET A 96 -10.47 12.05 5.22
N VAL A 97 -11.41 12.70 5.90
CA VAL A 97 -11.82 12.28 7.25
C VAL A 97 -12.32 10.83 7.21
N THR A 98 -13.20 10.51 6.27
CA THR A 98 -13.80 9.17 6.19
C THR A 98 -12.76 8.08 5.93
N ILE A 99 -11.85 8.26 4.97
CA ILE A 99 -10.85 7.25 4.62
C ILE A 99 -9.82 7.05 5.73
N ILE A 100 -9.44 8.10 6.47
CA ILE A 100 -8.56 8.00 7.63
C ILE A 100 -9.23 7.18 8.74
N PHE A 101 -10.51 7.43 9.06
CA PHE A 101 -11.23 6.62 10.04
C PHE A 101 -11.40 5.16 9.60
N VAL A 102 -11.58 4.90 8.30
CA VAL A 102 -11.55 3.53 7.75
C VAL A 102 -10.17 2.89 7.96
N GLY A 103 -9.09 3.61 7.64
CA GLY A 103 -7.70 3.17 7.85
C GLY A 103 -7.40 2.84 9.31
N ILE A 104 -7.81 3.69 10.25
CA ILE A 104 -7.68 3.43 11.70
C ILE A 104 -8.48 2.19 12.09
N THR A 105 -9.75 2.11 11.68
CA THR A 105 -10.66 1.03 12.08
C THR A 105 -10.20 -0.34 11.59
N TYR A 106 -9.69 -0.43 10.36
CA TYR A 106 -9.28 -1.70 9.75
C TYR A 106 -7.79 -2.00 9.94
N GLY A 107 -6.94 -0.98 10.12
CA GLY A 107 -5.50 -1.14 10.29
C GLY A 107 -5.03 -1.24 11.75
N LEU A 108 -5.76 -0.64 12.70
CA LEU A 108 -5.33 -0.50 14.10
C LEU A 108 -6.33 -1.07 15.12
N VAL A 109 -7.61 -1.29 14.77
CA VAL A 109 -8.58 -1.81 15.74
C VAL A 109 -8.81 -3.32 15.60
N VAL A 110 -8.73 -4.03 16.72
CA VAL A 110 -8.95 -5.48 16.83
C VAL A 110 -10.38 -5.85 16.40
N ALA A 111 -10.53 -6.93 15.63
CA ALA A 111 -11.82 -7.42 15.14
C ALA A 111 -12.76 -7.82 16.30
N GLY A 112 -14.08 -7.74 16.07
CA GLY A 112 -15.11 -8.04 17.07
C GLY A 112 -15.75 -6.79 17.66
N ARG A 113 -16.02 -6.79 18.98
CA ARG A 113 -16.73 -5.70 19.67
C ARG A 113 -16.02 -4.35 19.55
N ALA A 114 -14.69 -4.32 19.72
CA ALA A 114 -13.89 -3.09 19.63
C ALA A 114 -14.01 -2.44 18.25
N ARG A 115 -13.86 -3.21 17.17
CA ARG A 115 -14.03 -2.67 15.81
C ARG A 115 -15.46 -2.26 15.50
N SER A 116 -16.45 -2.98 16.01
CA SER A 116 -17.86 -2.57 15.86
C SER A 116 -18.12 -1.22 16.53
N LEU A 117 -17.57 -1.01 17.73
CA LEU A 117 -17.62 0.27 18.42
C LEU A 117 -16.87 1.37 17.65
N ALA A 118 -15.66 1.08 17.15
CA ALA A 118 -14.89 2.03 16.34
C ALA A 118 -15.62 2.46 15.06
N LYS A 119 -16.34 1.53 14.39
CA LYS A 119 -17.20 1.87 13.24
C LYS A 119 -18.33 2.83 13.62
N LYS A 120 -18.98 2.61 14.77
CA LYS A 120 -20.05 3.50 15.27
C LYS A 120 -19.49 4.87 15.61
N ILE A 121 -18.37 4.93 16.33
CA ILE A 121 -17.69 6.18 16.69
C ILE A 121 -17.27 6.93 15.40
N GLY A 122 -16.60 6.25 14.47
CA GLY A 122 -16.19 6.83 13.20
C GLY A 122 -17.36 7.36 12.39
N PHE A 123 -18.48 6.62 12.34
CA PHE A 123 -19.72 7.08 11.70
C PHE A 123 -20.25 8.37 12.34
N VAL A 124 -20.33 8.43 13.67
CA VAL A 124 -20.80 9.62 14.39
C VAL A 124 -19.89 10.81 14.13
N VAL A 125 -18.56 10.63 14.17
CA VAL A 125 -17.60 11.70 13.90
C VAL A 125 -17.72 12.22 12.47
N VAL A 126 -17.77 11.33 11.48
CA VAL A 126 -17.95 11.70 10.07
C VAL A 126 -19.30 12.40 9.85
N ALA A 127 -20.38 11.92 10.49
CA ALA A 127 -21.69 12.53 10.40
C ALA A 127 -21.71 13.94 11.00
N ILE A 128 -21.14 14.14 12.20
CA ILE A 128 -21.01 15.46 12.83
C ILE A 128 -20.20 16.41 11.96
N PHE A 129 -19.10 15.92 11.36
CA PHE A 129 -18.29 16.71 10.45
C PHE A 129 -19.04 17.08 9.16
N GLY A 130 -19.77 16.13 8.55
CA GLY A 130 -20.64 16.41 7.40
C GLY A 130 -21.72 17.43 7.74
N LEU A 131 -22.41 17.25 8.86
CA LEU A 131 -23.45 18.16 9.35
C LEU A 131 -22.92 19.57 9.62
N SER A 132 -21.70 19.73 10.15
CA SER A 132 -21.11 21.05 10.35
C SER A 132 -20.87 21.78 9.02
N ARG A 133 -20.49 21.04 7.97
CA ARG A 133 -20.30 21.61 6.62
C ARG A 133 -21.61 21.97 5.94
N LEU A 134 -22.67 21.18 6.14
CA LEU A 134 -24.03 21.51 5.70
C LEU A 134 -24.59 22.71 6.46
N TYR A 135 -24.36 22.77 7.78
CA TYR A 135 -24.73 23.90 8.63
C TYR A 135 -24.11 25.20 8.15
N LEU A 136 -22.82 25.17 7.77
CA LEU A 136 -22.12 26.34 7.22
C LEU A 136 -22.44 26.62 5.73
N ALA A 137 -23.28 25.79 5.10
CA ALA A 137 -23.61 25.80 3.67
C ALA A 137 -22.38 25.73 2.74
N VAL A 138 -21.33 25.03 3.15
CA VAL A 138 -20.11 24.90 2.35
C VAL A 138 -20.23 23.80 1.29
N ASP A 139 -20.95 22.72 1.57
CA ASP A 139 -21.15 21.62 0.62
C ASP A 139 -22.63 21.32 0.41
N HIS A 140 -22.97 20.67 -0.71
CA HIS A 140 -24.31 20.10 -0.87
C HIS A 140 -24.42 18.77 -0.11
N PRO A 141 -25.64 18.38 0.32
CA PRO A 141 -25.88 17.09 0.99
C PRO A 141 -25.39 15.88 0.17
N ALA A 142 -25.60 15.96 -1.16
CA ALA A 142 -25.15 14.93 -2.09
C ALA A 142 -23.62 14.82 -2.15
N ASP A 143 -22.88 15.93 -2.02
CA ASP A 143 -21.41 15.91 -2.10
C ASP A 143 -20.79 15.33 -0.83
N VAL A 144 -21.40 15.60 0.32
CA VAL A 144 -21.05 14.96 1.60
C VAL A 144 -21.31 13.46 1.53
N LEU A 145 -22.51 13.06 1.08
CA LEU A 145 -22.88 11.65 0.98
C LEU A 145 -21.98 10.90 0.00
N MET A 146 -21.72 11.47 -1.18
CA MET A 146 -20.84 10.86 -2.18
C MET A 146 -19.42 10.71 -1.65
N GLY A 147 -18.89 11.71 -0.94
CA GLY A 147 -17.59 11.62 -0.30
C GLY A 147 -17.49 10.49 0.73
N ILE A 148 -18.53 10.32 1.55
CA ILE A 148 -18.61 9.22 2.53
C ILE A 148 -18.66 7.86 1.83
N VAL A 149 -19.59 7.70 0.89
CA VAL A 149 -19.82 6.43 0.19
C VAL A 149 -18.59 5.99 -0.57
N LEU A 150 -17.95 6.90 -1.32
CA LEU A 150 -16.77 6.59 -2.11
C LEU A 150 -15.58 6.18 -1.23
N SER A 151 -15.32 6.92 -0.15
CA SER A 151 -14.26 6.58 0.81
C SER A 151 -14.48 5.24 1.50
N ILE A 152 -15.73 4.95 1.92
CA ILE A 152 -16.06 3.66 2.54
C ILE A 152 -15.93 2.53 1.51
N ALA A 153 -16.43 2.71 0.29
CA ALA A 153 -16.38 1.70 -0.76
C ALA A 153 -14.93 1.33 -1.10
N VAL A 154 -14.10 2.33 -1.44
CA VAL A 154 -12.68 2.12 -1.79
C VAL A 154 -11.93 1.50 -0.62
N GLY A 155 -12.01 2.12 0.57
CA GLY A 155 -11.24 1.66 1.73
C GLY A 155 -11.66 0.27 2.21
N VAL A 156 -12.96 0.03 2.45
CA VAL A 156 -13.43 -1.27 2.97
C VAL A 156 -13.18 -2.39 1.96
N LEU A 157 -13.39 -2.14 0.66
CA LEU A 157 -13.11 -3.14 -0.38
C LEU A 157 -11.62 -3.50 -0.40
N ALA A 158 -10.74 -2.50 -0.40
CA ALA A 158 -9.30 -2.71 -0.38
C ALA A 158 -8.85 -3.51 0.85
N PHE A 159 -9.29 -3.12 2.05
CA PHE A 159 -8.97 -3.84 3.28
C PHE A 159 -9.53 -5.27 3.29
N ARG A 160 -10.72 -5.52 2.72
CA ARG A 160 -11.28 -6.88 2.62
C ARG A 160 -10.51 -7.78 1.65
N ILE A 161 -10.10 -7.25 0.50
CA ILE A 161 -9.40 -8.03 -0.53
C ILE A 161 -7.95 -8.32 -0.10
N PHE A 162 -7.25 -7.29 0.35
CA PHE A 162 -5.79 -7.35 0.53
C PHE A 162 -5.35 -7.67 1.96
N THR A 163 -6.20 -7.43 2.97
CA THR A 163 -5.95 -7.71 4.39
C THR A 163 -7.17 -8.39 5.06
N PRO A 164 -7.61 -9.57 4.57
CA PRO A 164 -8.70 -10.28 5.21
C PRO A 164 -8.33 -10.67 6.65
N ASN A 165 -9.28 -10.50 7.57
CA ASN A 165 -9.03 -10.67 9.01
C ASN A 165 -8.63 -12.10 9.39
N GLU A 166 -9.05 -13.11 8.63
CA GLU A 166 -8.66 -14.50 8.92
C GLU A 166 -7.16 -14.73 8.70
N VAL A 167 -6.54 -13.93 7.81
CA VAL A 167 -5.14 -14.09 7.39
C VAL A 167 -4.24 -13.05 8.04
N PHE A 168 -4.71 -11.80 8.15
CA PHE A 168 -3.94 -10.68 8.67
C PHE A 168 -4.69 -10.01 9.83
N PRO A 169 -4.89 -10.71 10.97
CA PRO A 169 -5.63 -10.14 12.08
C PRO A 169 -4.88 -8.97 12.71
N VAL A 170 -5.62 -7.93 13.08
CA VAL A 170 -5.13 -6.90 14.00
C VAL A 170 -5.18 -7.46 15.40
N ALA A 171 -4.05 -7.96 15.90
CA ALA A 171 -3.87 -8.43 17.27
C ALA A 171 -2.71 -7.69 17.94
N TYR A 172 -2.85 -7.40 19.24
CA TYR A 172 -1.82 -6.77 20.08
C TYR A 172 -1.30 -7.69 21.19
N ARG A 173 -1.89 -8.88 21.35
CA ARG A 173 -1.34 -9.94 22.21
C ARG A 173 -0.25 -10.68 21.44
N ARG A 174 0.91 -10.87 22.08
CA ARG A 174 2.08 -11.59 21.53
C ARG A 174 1.72 -13.06 21.30
N GLY A 175 1.42 -13.42 20.05
CA GLY A 175 1.51 -14.78 19.52
C GLY A 175 2.23 -14.73 18.17
N LYS A 176 3.19 -15.62 17.92
CA LYS A 176 3.93 -15.68 16.65
C LYS A 176 2.93 -15.91 15.50
N THR A 177 2.87 -14.99 14.53
CA THR A 177 1.85 -14.88 13.47
C THR A 177 1.80 -16.02 12.44
N ALA A 178 2.72 -16.97 12.49
CA ALA A 178 2.76 -18.13 11.58
C ALA A 178 1.90 -19.32 12.07
N HIS A 179 1.46 -19.30 13.33
CA HIS A 179 0.85 -20.46 13.96
C HIS A 179 -0.65 -20.24 14.12
N LEU A 180 -1.42 -21.07 13.44
CA LEU A 180 -2.88 -21.03 13.52
C LEU A 180 -3.33 -21.55 14.90
N ASP A 181 -4.31 -20.86 15.48
CA ASP A 181 -4.98 -21.36 16.69
C ASP A 181 -5.74 -22.64 16.34
N VAL A 182 -5.36 -23.74 16.99
CA VAL A 182 -5.94 -25.08 16.83
C VAL A 182 -6.90 -25.44 17.96
N THR A 183 -7.29 -24.46 18.78
CA THR A 183 -8.32 -24.64 19.81
C THR A 183 -9.73 -24.31 19.28
N GLY A 184 -10.75 -24.62 20.08
CA GLY A 184 -12.16 -24.33 19.75
C GLY A 184 -12.65 -25.02 18.47
N ARG A 185 -13.42 -24.29 17.66
CA ARG A 185 -14.07 -24.82 16.44
C ARG A 185 -13.09 -25.39 15.42
N ARG A 186 -11.89 -24.79 15.27
CA ARG A 186 -10.88 -25.32 14.33
C ARG A 186 -10.33 -26.65 14.82
N GLY A 187 -10.06 -26.77 16.12
CA GLY A 187 -9.62 -28.04 16.71
C GLY A 187 -10.63 -29.17 16.56
N GLU A 188 -11.93 -28.86 16.66
CA GLU A 188 -13.00 -29.82 16.36
C GLU A 188 -13.04 -30.20 14.88
N ALA A 189 -12.93 -29.23 13.97
CA ALA A 189 -12.88 -29.49 12.54
C ALA A 189 -11.68 -30.38 12.15
N ILE A 190 -10.50 -30.13 12.74
CA ILE A 190 -9.31 -30.98 12.56
C ILE A 190 -9.59 -32.42 13.02
N ARG A 191 -10.14 -32.60 14.23
CA ARG A 191 -10.42 -33.93 14.78
C ARG A 191 -11.43 -34.71 13.94
N ASN A 192 -12.52 -34.06 13.53
CA ASN A 192 -13.53 -34.66 12.66
C ASN A 192 -12.94 -35.02 11.30
N ALA A 193 -12.24 -34.09 10.64
CA ALA A 193 -11.67 -34.34 9.32
C ALA A 193 -10.65 -35.49 9.32
N VAL A 194 -9.79 -35.59 10.34
CA VAL A 194 -8.83 -36.69 10.48
C VAL A 194 -9.54 -38.03 10.69
N ARG A 195 -10.56 -38.08 11.55
CA ARG A 195 -11.36 -39.29 11.77
C ARG A 195 -12.07 -39.73 10.50
N ASP A 196 -12.74 -38.80 9.84
CA ASP A 196 -13.63 -39.09 8.70
C ASP A 196 -12.83 -39.45 7.42
N GLN A 197 -11.62 -38.89 7.25
CA GLN A 197 -10.81 -39.10 6.03
C GLN A 197 -9.66 -40.10 6.20
N LEU A 198 -9.09 -40.24 7.40
CA LEU A 198 -7.96 -41.16 7.67
C LEU A 198 -8.31 -42.30 8.63
N GLY A 199 -9.51 -42.30 9.23
CA GLY A 199 -9.91 -43.32 10.20
C GLY A 199 -9.17 -43.23 11.55
N LEU A 200 -8.50 -42.12 11.84
CA LEU A 200 -7.73 -41.94 13.07
C LEU A 200 -8.50 -41.12 14.12
N THR A 201 -8.72 -41.68 15.30
CA THR A 201 -9.33 -40.96 16.43
C THR A 201 -8.28 -40.07 17.12
N VAL A 202 -8.41 -38.74 17.00
CA VAL A 202 -7.49 -37.78 17.62
C VAL A 202 -7.99 -37.32 18.99
N MET A 203 -7.25 -37.67 20.03
CA MET A 203 -7.53 -37.33 21.43
C MET A 203 -7.06 -35.92 21.79
N GLY A 204 -5.94 -35.48 21.20
CA GLY A 204 -5.35 -34.17 21.48
C GLY A 204 -4.50 -33.66 20.32
N ALA A 205 -4.45 -32.33 20.15
CA ALA A 205 -3.61 -31.67 19.16
C ALA A 205 -2.79 -30.56 19.83
N LYS A 206 -1.47 -30.60 19.67
CA LYS A 206 -0.56 -29.58 20.23
C LYS A 206 0.42 -29.10 19.16
N PRO A 207 0.61 -27.78 18.99
CA PRO A 207 1.68 -27.27 18.15
C PRO A 207 3.07 -27.64 18.69
N VAL A 208 4.01 -28.00 17.81
CA VAL A 208 5.38 -28.45 18.16
C VAL A 208 6.42 -27.85 17.21
N GLY A 209 7.66 -27.60 17.66
CA GLY A 209 8.74 -27.16 16.76
C GLY A 209 8.52 -25.77 16.11
N LEU A 210 7.98 -24.81 16.87
CA LEU A 210 7.52 -23.51 16.37
C LEU A 210 8.60 -22.53 15.94
N GLU A 211 9.88 -22.90 16.06
CA GLU A 211 11.03 -22.02 15.83
C GLU A 211 11.58 -22.07 14.40
N SER A 212 11.30 -23.15 13.66
CA SER A 212 11.90 -23.41 12.33
C SER A 212 10.91 -23.50 11.17
N SER A 213 9.59 -23.52 11.40
CA SER A 213 8.59 -23.64 10.32
C SER A 213 7.90 -22.30 9.99
N GLY A 214 8.21 -21.74 8.82
CA GLY A 214 7.61 -20.51 8.30
C GLY A 214 6.48 -20.71 7.27
N GLY A 215 6.34 -21.94 6.73
CA GLY A 215 5.39 -22.27 5.65
C GLY A 215 4.22 -23.15 6.07
N SER A 216 4.19 -23.63 7.31
CA SER A 216 3.14 -24.51 7.85
C SER A 216 2.99 -24.31 9.35
N THR A 217 1.88 -24.76 9.93
CA THR A 217 1.76 -24.93 11.38
C THR A 217 2.00 -26.41 11.73
N PRO A 218 3.18 -26.76 12.29
CA PRO A 218 3.47 -28.12 12.73
C PRO A 218 2.68 -28.51 13.99
N LEU A 219 2.05 -29.67 13.95
CA LEU A 219 1.19 -30.21 14.99
C LEU A 219 1.62 -31.63 15.35
N ARG A 220 1.54 -31.95 16.64
CA ARG A 220 1.58 -33.32 17.15
C ARG A 220 0.16 -33.71 17.54
N LEU A 221 -0.36 -34.75 16.91
CA LEU A 221 -1.67 -35.30 17.21
C LEU A 221 -1.48 -36.57 18.04
N GLU A 222 -2.17 -36.64 19.18
CA GLU A 222 -2.28 -37.84 20.01
C GLU A 222 -3.45 -38.66 19.47
N VAL A 223 -3.18 -39.90 19.06
CA VAL A 223 -4.17 -40.82 18.47
C VAL A 223 -4.46 -41.96 19.44
N GLU A 224 -5.69 -42.49 19.36
CA GLU A 224 -6.15 -43.62 20.16
C GLU A 224 -5.34 -44.90 19.87
N GLY A 225 -4.92 -45.60 20.93
CA GLY A 225 -4.15 -46.86 20.86
C GLY A 225 -3.70 -47.35 22.24
N ASP A 226 -3.20 -48.58 22.33
CA ASP A 226 -2.79 -49.24 23.61
C ASP A 226 -1.66 -48.50 24.35
N ALA A 227 -0.87 -47.70 23.64
CA ALA A 227 0.14 -46.79 24.17
C ALA A 227 -0.07 -45.37 23.64
N LYS A 228 0.59 -44.36 24.23
CA LYS A 228 0.56 -42.97 23.75
C LYS A 228 1.24 -42.86 22.37
N THR A 229 0.46 -43.09 21.34
CA THR A 229 0.88 -43.01 19.94
C THR A 229 0.67 -41.58 19.43
N TYR A 230 1.69 -41.05 18.75
CA TYR A 230 1.63 -39.72 18.16
C TYR A 230 1.81 -39.80 16.65
N VAL A 231 1.10 -38.93 15.93
CA VAL A 231 1.35 -38.65 14.51
C VAL A 231 1.71 -37.19 14.34
N PHE A 232 2.50 -36.90 13.32
CA PHE A 232 2.88 -35.54 12.97
C PHE A 232 1.93 -35.01 11.91
N ALA A 233 1.55 -33.76 12.02
CA ALA A 233 0.71 -33.11 11.03
C ALA A 233 1.23 -31.73 10.68
N LYS A 234 1.30 -31.41 9.38
CA LYS A 234 1.61 -30.06 8.90
C LYS A 234 0.33 -29.41 8.40
N LEU A 235 -0.11 -28.36 9.07
CA LEU A 235 -1.30 -27.60 8.69
C LEU A 235 -0.93 -26.46 7.72
N TYR A 236 -1.55 -26.48 6.55
CA TYR A 236 -1.37 -25.50 5.49
C TYR A 236 -2.63 -24.68 5.28
N ALA A 237 -2.45 -23.36 5.24
CA ALA A 237 -3.54 -22.43 4.96
C ALA A 237 -3.19 -21.54 3.76
N ARG A 238 -4.23 -20.95 3.14
CA ARG A 238 -4.08 -20.00 2.03
C ARG A 238 -3.19 -18.80 2.38
N SER A 239 -3.13 -18.45 3.66
CA SER A 239 -2.20 -17.46 4.22
C SER A 239 -0.74 -17.82 3.95
N HIS A 240 -0.35 -19.08 4.15
CA HIS A 240 1.01 -19.57 3.99
C HIS A 240 1.46 -19.52 2.52
N VAL A 241 0.61 -19.96 1.58
CA VAL A 241 0.92 -19.89 0.13
C VAL A 241 1.09 -18.44 -0.35
N ARG A 242 0.29 -17.51 0.17
CA ARG A 242 0.45 -16.07 -0.16
C ARG A 242 1.71 -15.47 0.45
N ALA A 243 2.07 -15.87 1.67
CA ALA A 243 3.30 -15.44 2.33
C ALA A 243 4.55 -15.97 1.58
N ASP A 244 4.54 -17.24 1.17
CA ASP A 244 5.60 -17.88 0.37
C ASP A 244 5.83 -17.15 -0.96
N ARG A 245 4.75 -16.77 -1.67
CA ARG A 245 4.85 -15.92 -2.88
C ARG A 245 5.58 -14.61 -2.64
N TRP A 246 5.23 -13.92 -1.56
CA TRP A 246 5.81 -12.62 -1.25
C TRP A 246 7.28 -12.75 -0.87
N TYR A 247 7.61 -13.78 -0.10
CA TYR A 247 8.98 -14.15 0.25
C TYR A 247 9.82 -14.45 -1.00
N LYS A 248 9.34 -15.30 -1.90
CA LYS A 248 10.02 -15.66 -3.16
C LYS A 248 10.18 -14.46 -4.09
N MET A 249 9.18 -13.59 -4.20
CA MET A 249 9.25 -12.35 -4.96
C MET A 249 10.34 -11.41 -4.41
N TRP A 250 10.36 -11.19 -3.10
CA TRP A 250 11.36 -10.32 -2.46
C TRP A 250 12.77 -10.92 -2.53
N ARG A 251 12.90 -12.24 -2.35
CA ARG A 251 14.16 -12.97 -2.52
C ARG A 251 14.67 -12.85 -3.95
N THR A 252 13.80 -12.94 -4.95
CA THR A 252 14.13 -12.74 -6.37
C THR A 252 14.66 -11.31 -6.63
N ILE A 253 14.05 -10.29 -6.02
CA ILE A 253 14.49 -8.89 -6.15
C ILE A 253 15.87 -8.69 -5.50
N LEU A 254 16.07 -9.16 -4.27
CA LEU A 254 17.30 -8.94 -3.49
C LEU A 254 18.48 -9.81 -3.93
N TYR A 255 18.23 -11.09 -4.22
CA TYR A 255 19.29 -12.09 -4.40
C TYR A 255 19.28 -12.76 -5.78
N GLY A 256 18.24 -12.56 -6.59
CA GLY A 256 18.07 -13.24 -7.89
C GLY A 256 17.37 -14.60 -7.76
N THR A 257 17.06 -15.22 -8.90
CA THR A 257 16.56 -16.60 -8.96
C THR A 257 17.71 -17.57 -8.79
N LEU A 258 17.77 -18.26 -7.65
CA LEU A 258 18.47 -19.55 -7.57
C LEU A 258 17.53 -20.54 -8.25
N GLU A 259 17.67 -20.75 -9.57
CA GLU A 259 16.85 -21.61 -10.47
C GLU A 259 15.46 -22.08 -9.97
N ASP A 260 14.41 -21.60 -10.65
CA ASP A 260 12.99 -21.98 -10.57
C ASP A 260 12.46 -22.42 -9.19
N GLU A 261 12.19 -21.41 -8.35
CA GLU A 261 11.20 -21.48 -7.27
C GLU A 261 9.87 -20.93 -7.78
N THR A 262 9.15 -21.68 -8.62
CA THR A 262 7.79 -21.27 -8.97
C THR A 262 6.89 -21.45 -7.74
N PRO A 263 6.17 -20.40 -7.30
CA PRO A 263 5.27 -20.54 -6.16
C PRO A 263 4.03 -21.33 -6.58
N PHE A 264 3.54 -22.20 -5.69
CA PHE A 264 2.32 -22.95 -5.93
C PHE A 264 1.10 -22.04 -6.07
N GLN A 265 0.19 -22.41 -6.98
CA GLN A 265 -1.00 -21.61 -7.26
C GLN A 265 -2.10 -21.78 -6.20
N THR A 266 -2.20 -22.96 -5.59
CA THR A 266 -3.22 -23.33 -4.60
C THR A 266 -2.58 -24.05 -3.41
N VAL A 267 -3.27 -24.05 -2.27
CA VAL A 267 -2.84 -24.81 -1.07
C VAL A 267 -2.88 -26.30 -1.38
N ARG A 268 -3.94 -26.74 -2.06
CA ARG A 268 -4.11 -28.13 -2.50
C ARG A 268 -2.90 -28.65 -3.27
N ARG A 269 -2.47 -27.92 -4.30
CA ARG A 269 -1.33 -28.35 -5.13
C ARG A 269 -0.02 -28.39 -4.36
N PHE A 270 0.14 -27.53 -3.36
CA PHE A 270 1.32 -27.54 -2.49
C PHE A 270 1.37 -28.80 -1.62
N VAL A 271 0.25 -29.16 -1.00
CA VAL A 271 0.16 -30.37 -0.16
C VAL A 271 0.23 -31.65 -0.98
N GLU A 272 -0.42 -31.69 -2.14
CA GLU A 272 -0.29 -32.81 -3.10
C GLU A 272 1.17 -33.03 -3.53
N TYR A 273 1.90 -31.94 -3.77
CA TYR A 273 3.30 -32.03 -4.16
C TYR A 273 4.19 -32.54 -3.02
N GLU A 274 3.98 -32.07 -1.79
CA GLU A 274 4.72 -32.58 -0.64
C GLU A 274 4.43 -34.07 -0.37
N ASP A 275 3.16 -34.50 -0.46
CA ASP A 275 2.79 -35.91 -0.32
C ASP A 275 3.43 -36.78 -1.40
N TYR A 276 3.40 -36.33 -2.65
CA TYR A 276 4.10 -36.99 -3.76
C TYR A 276 5.61 -37.07 -3.51
N MET A 277 6.25 -36.00 -3.05
CA MET A 277 7.69 -36.01 -2.74
C MET A 277 8.04 -36.96 -1.61
N LEU A 278 7.27 -36.98 -0.51
CA LEU A 278 7.52 -37.91 0.58
C LEU A 278 7.36 -39.38 0.15
N ARG A 279 6.36 -39.69 -0.68
CA ARG A 279 6.19 -41.04 -1.26
C ARG A 279 7.37 -41.40 -2.17
N LEU A 280 7.75 -40.51 -3.08
CA LEU A 280 8.88 -40.73 -3.99
C LEU A 280 10.18 -40.99 -3.22
N LEU A 281 10.48 -40.18 -2.20
CA LEU A 281 11.66 -40.36 -1.37
C LEU A 281 11.66 -41.71 -0.66
N ARG A 282 10.51 -42.13 -0.15
CA ARG A 282 10.36 -43.45 0.49
C ARG A 282 10.58 -44.60 -0.49
N ASP A 283 10.02 -44.51 -1.69
CA ASP A 283 10.18 -45.51 -2.75
C ASP A 283 11.63 -45.58 -3.24
N SER A 284 12.37 -44.47 -3.18
CA SER A 284 13.82 -44.39 -3.38
C SER A 284 14.67 -44.93 -2.21
N GLY A 285 14.05 -45.50 -1.18
CA GLY A 285 14.75 -46.06 -0.03
C GLY A 285 15.35 -45.02 0.93
N ILE A 286 14.91 -43.76 0.84
CA ILE A 286 15.30 -42.72 1.79
C ILE A 286 14.46 -42.87 3.07
N PRO A 287 15.08 -42.85 4.27
CA PRO A 287 14.35 -42.95 5.54
C PRO A 287 13.62 -41.64 5.86
N VAL A 288 12.42 -41.48 5.28
CA VAL A 288 11.49 -40.36 5.50
C VAL A 288 10.27 -40.82 6.31
N PRO A 289 9.54 -39.90 6.98
CA PRO A 289 8.33 -40.27 7.71
C PRO A 289 7.26 -40.83 6.77
N ALA A 290 6.64 -41.96 7.16
CA ALA A 290 5.59 -42.56 6.35
C ALA A 290 4.37 -41.61 6.24
N PRO A 291 3.93 -41.24 5.02
CA PRO A 291 2.73 -40.42 4.86
C PRO A 291 1.47 -41.25 5.13
N TYR A 292 0.60 -40.76 6.01
CA TYR A 292 -0.73 -41.33 6.25
C TYR A 292 -1.75 -40.78 5.24
N GLY A 293 -1.61 -39.50 4.87
CA GLY A 293 -2.40 -38.90 3.80
C GLY A 293 -2.67 -37.41 3.98
N ILE A 294 -3.44 -36.87 3.05
CA ILE A 294 -3.90 -35.48 3.02
C ILE A 294 -5.29 -35.41 3.64
N VAL A 295 -5.50 -34.44 4.51
CA VAL A 295 -6.78 -34.14 5.16
C VAL A 295 -7.24 -32.75 4.73
N GLU A 296 -8.39 -32.69 4.08
CA GLU A 296 -9.05 -31.42 3.77
C GLU A 296 -9.87 -30.95 4.97
N ILE A 297 -9.55 -29.78 5.52
CA ILE A 297 -10.29 -29.19 6.65
C ILE A 297 -11.32 -28.18 6.14
N THR A 298 -10.91 -27.34 5.19
CA THR A 298 -11.81 -26.41 4.52
C THR A 298 -11.44 -26.36 3.03
N PRO A 299 -12.39 -26.66 2.13
CA PRO A 299 -12.14 -26.71 0.70
C PRO A 299 -11.39 -25.47 0.21
N GLU A 300 -10.30 -25.69 -0.54
CA GLU A 300 -9.46 -24.64 -1.15
C GLU A 300 -8.83 -23.62 -0.17
N ARG A 301 -8.91 -23.85 1.15
CA ARG A 301 -8.45 -22.90 2.17
C ARG A 301 -7.49 -23.50 3.18
N GLU A 302 -7.81 -24.65 3.74
CA GLU A 302 -7.05 -25.30 4.81
C GLU A 302 -6.93 -26.79 4.52
N TYR A 303 -5.69 -27.26 4.34
CA TYR A 303 -5.32 -28.65 4.12
C TYR A 303 -4.27 -29.05 5.13
N MET A 304 -4.20 -30.32 5.48
CA MET A 304 -3.23 -30.84 6.43
C MET A 304 -2.60 -32.11 5.87
N MET A 305 -1.30 -32.27 6.02
CA MET A 305 -0.60 -33.51 5.70
C MET A 305 -0.28 -34.26 6.99
N VAL A 306 -0.75 -35.50 7.12
CA VAL A 306 -0.49 -36.35 8.29
C VAL A 306 0.57 -37.40 7.93
N MET A 307 1.57 -37.54 8.78
CA MET A 307 2.73 -38.41 8.58
C MET A 307 3.21 -39.01 9.91
N GLU A 308 4.08 -40.01 9.83
CA GLU A 308 4.73 -40.63 10.98
C GLU A 308 5.43 -39.59 11.86
N PHE A 309 5.28 -39.72 13.18
CA PHE A 309 6.06 -38.97 14.14
C PHE A 309 7.24 -39.82 14.61
N PHE A 310 8.47 -39.35 14.38
CA PHE A 310 9.67 -40.03 14.87
C PHE A 310 9.86 -39.81 16.38
N GLN A 311 9.17 -40.63 17.18
CA GLN A 311 9.32 -40.60 18.63
C GLN A 311 10.76 -40.94 19.04
N GLY A 312 11.32 -40.12 19.93
CA GLY A 312 12.69 -40.29 20.45
C GLY A 312 13.80 -39.82 19.49
N ALA A 313 13.47 -39.30 18.31
CA ALA A 313 14.46 -38.73 17.41
C ALA A 313 14.90 -37.33 17.86
N VAL A 314 16.19 -37.03 17.75
CA VAL A 314 16.79 -35.73 18.04
C VAL A 314 17.35 -35.09 16.77
N GLU A 315 17.40 -33.76 16.70
CA GLU A 315 17.99 -33.05 15.57
C GLU A 315 19.49 -33.39 15.46
N ILE A 316 20.02 -33.53 14.24
CA ILE A 316 21.42 -33.90 14.04
C ILE A 316 22.40 -32.91 14.71
N GLY A 317 21.97 -31.65 14.87
CA GLY A 317 22.72 -30.62 15.57
C GLY A 317 22.91 -30.88 17.07
N GLU A 318 22.11 -31.76 17.68
CA GLU A 318 22.20 -32.18 19.09
C GLU A 318 22.73 -33.62 19.23
N ALA A 319 22.63 -34.42 18.17
CA ALA A 319 23.08 -35.80 18.14
C ALA A 319 24.61 -35.97 18.18
N VAL A 320 25.05 -37.20 18.48
CA VAL A 320 26.43 -37.64 18.22
C VAL A 320 26.51 -38.07 16.76
N VAL A 321 27.45 -37.49 16.02
CA VAL A 321 27.69 -37.81 14.60
C VAL A 321 28.94 -38.68 14.52
N ASP A 322 28.73 -39.99 14.45
CA ASP A 322 29.80 -40.99 14.27
C ASP A 322 29.98 -41.37 12.80
N ASP A 323 30.92 -42.29 12.54
CA ASP A 323 31.18 -42.80 11.19
C ASP A 323 29.94 -43.41 10.50
N GLN A 324 29.06 -44.02 11.29
CA GLN A 324 27.87 -44.68 10.77
C GLN A 324 26.83 -43.65 10.31
N ILE A 325 26.66 -42.54 11.03
CA ILE A 325 25.79 -41.43 10.63
C ILE A 325 26.37 -40.69 9.43
N ILE A 326 27.69 -40.50 9.36
CA ILE A 326 28.37 -39.90 8.21
C ILE A 326 28.14 -40.73 6.94
N ASP A 327 28.37 -42.05 7.00
CA ASP A 327 28.13 -42.95 5.88
C ASP A 327 26.65 -42.93 5.45
N GLN A 328 25.70 -42.94 6.40
CA GLN A 328 24.26 -42.84 6.09
C GLN A 328 23.88 -41.52 5.41
N GLY A 329 24.46 -40.39 5.84
CA GLY A 329 24.19 -39.08 5.23
C GLY A 329 24.67 -39.00 3.79
N LEU A 330 25.85 -39.55 3.51
CA LEU A 330 26.42 -39.58 2.15
C LEU A 330 25.69 -40.57 1.24
N ASP A 331 25.36 -41.77 1.73
CA ASP A 331 24.52 -42.75 1.02
C ASP A 331 23.14 -42.19 0.69
N MET A 332 22.52 -41.45 1.63
CA MET A 332 21.25 -40.77 1.40
C MET A 332 21.34 -39.76 0.24
N LEU A 333 22.40 -38.97 0.17
CA LEU A 333 22.62 -38.02 -0.93
C LEU A 333 22.87 -38.73 -2.26
N ARG A 334 23.60 -39.85 -2.24
CA ARG A 334 23.85 -40.67 -3.44
C ARG A 334 22.53 -41.22 -4.00
N LYS A 335 21.67 -41.78 -3.14
CA LYS A 335 20.33 -42.26 -3.52
C LYS A 335 19.44 -41.15 -4.06
N LEU A 336 19.50 -39.94 -3.49
CA LEU A 336 18.79 -38.78 -4.02
C LEU A 336 19.26 -38.45 -5.44
N TRP A 337 20.57 -38.41 -5.68
CA TRP A 337 21.12 -38.16 -7.02
C TRP A 337 20.71 -39.23 -8.03
N ASP A 338 20.81 -40.51 -7.64
CA ASP A 338 20.48 -41.65 -8.52
C ASP A 338 18.99 -41.69 -8.86
N SER A 339 18.14 -41.26 -7.92
CA SER A 339 16.71 -41.08 -8.13
C SER A 339 16.36 -39.81 -8.92
N GLY A 340 17.36 -38.97 -9.25
CA GLY A 340 17.16 -37.71 -9.93
C GLY A 340 16.38 -36.70 -9.10
N VAL A 341 16.65 -36.63 -7.80
CA VAL A 341 16.00 -35.72 -6.83
C VAL A 341 17.03 -34.84 -6.15
N ALA A 342 16.70 -33.58 -5.90
CA ALA A 342 17.40 -32.71 -4.96
C ALA A 342 16.43 -32.30 -3.84
N HIS A 343 16.88 -32.33 -2.59
CA HIS A 343 16.09 -31.93 -1.44
C HIS A 343 15.97 -30.40 -1.32
N ARG A 344 17.02 -29.66 -1.73
CA ARG A 344 17.11 -28.18 -1.78
C ARG A 344 17.08 -27.45 -0.44
N ASP A 345 16.81 -28.14 0.66
CA ASP A 345 16.83 -27.57 2.01
C ASP A 345 17.55 -28.50 3.00
N ILE A 346 18.70 -29.05 2.62
CA ILE A 346 19.56 -29.82 3.53
C ILE A 346 20.12 -28.88 4.62
N LYS A 347 19.68 -29.08 5.85
CA LYS A 347 20.06 -28.29 7.03
C LYS A 347 19.89 -29.15 8.30
N PRO A 348 20.47 -28.75 9.45
CA PRO A 348 20.36 -29.53 10.67
C PRO A 348 18.90 -29.85 11.06
N GLY A 349 18.00 -28.88 10.92
CA GLY A 349 16.59 -29.03 11.31
C GLY A 349 15.76 -29.99 10.47
N ASN A 350 16.29 -30.46 9.35
CA ASN A 350 15.63 -31.44 8.49
C ASN A 350 16.25 -32.85 8.60
N LEU A 351 17.26 -33.01 9.45
CA LEU A 351 17.96 -34.27 9.68
C LEU A 351 17.83 -34.67 11.14
N MET A 352 17.28 -35.86 11.37
CA MET A 352 17.00 -36.39 12.69
C MET A 352 17.80 -37.68 12.90
N VAL A 353 18.23 -37.94 14.13
CA VAL A 353 18.91 -39.18 14.51
C VAL A 353 18.08 -39.93 15.53
N ARG A 354 17.82 -41.22 15.28
CA ARG A 354 17.12 -42.14 16.19
C ARG A 354 17.77 -43.51 16.13
N ASP A 355 18.18 -44.04 17.28
CA ASP A 355 18.77 -45.38 17.41
C ASP A 355 19.91 -45.65 16.41
N GLY A 356 20.81 -44.68 16.23
CA GLY A 356 21.93 -44.76 15.28
C GLY A 356 21.53 -44.67 13.79
N LYS A 357 20.27 -44.32 13.49
CA LYS A 357 19.78 -44.11 12.12
C LYS A 357 19.53 -42.65 11.82
N LEU A 358 20.02 -42.20 10.66
CA LEU A 358 19.75 -40.88 10.13
C LEU A 358 18.41 -40.89 9.37
N LEU A 359 17.55 -39.93 9.68
CA LEU A 359 16.21 -39.77 9.11
C LEU A 359 16.10 -38.38 8.48
N LEU A 360 15.44 -38.30 7.33
CA LEU A 360 15.19 -37.04 6.62
C LEU A 360 13.73 -36.62 6.84
N ILE A 361 13.52 -35.37 7.21
CA ILE A 361 12.18 -34.78 7.34
C ILE A 361 12.04 -33.56 6.42
N ASP A 362 10.80 -33.23 6.09
CA ASP A 362 10.41 -32.04 5.31
C ASP A 362 10.84 -32.04 3.83
N ALA A 363 10.04 -32.71 2.98
CA ALA A 363 10.28 -32.75 1.53
C ALA A 363 9.61 -31.60 0.75
N ALA A 364 9.10 -30.55 1.41
CA ALA A 364 8.28 -29.52 0.75
C ALA A 364 9.03 -28.72 -0.33
N PHE A 365 10.36 -28.67 -0.26
CA PHE A 365 11.22 -27.98 -1.22
C PHE A 365 11.90 -28.92 -2.23
N ALA A 366 11.70 -30.23 -2.11
CA ALA A 366 12.35 -31.19 -2.98
C ALA A 366 11.95 -31.00 -4.46
N GLN A 367 12.86 -31.33 -5.36
CA GLN A 367 12.68 -31.16 -6.80
C GLN A 367 13.08 -32.43 -7.54
N VAL A 368 12.21 -32.86 -8.45
CA VAL A 368 12.47 -33.95 -9.41
C VAL A 368 13.17 -33.40 -10.64
N ARG A 369 14.16 -34.13 -11.15
CA ARG A 369 15.06 -33.74 -12.24
C ARG A 369 15.66 -32.34 -12.00
N PRO A 370 16.39 -32.15 -10.89
CA PRO A 370 17.08 -30.90 -10.61
C PRO A 370 18.23 -30.67 -11.62
N SER A 371 18.74 -29.44 -11.67
CA SER A 371 20.01 -29.17 -12.34
C SER A 371 21.18 -29.82 -11.58
N PRO A 372 22.31 -30.11 -12.27
CA PRO A 372 23.52 -30.61 -11.61
C PRO A 372 24.01 -29.68 -10.48
N TRP A 373 23.87 -28.38 -10.68
CA TRP A 373 24.21 -27.38 -9.67
C TRP A 373 23.44 -27.56 -8.35
N ARG A 374 22.15 -27.90 -8.41
CA ARG A 374 21.33 -28.13 -7.21
C ARG A 374 21.75 -29.38 -6.45
N GLN A 375 22.09 -30.44 -7.18
CA GLN A 375 22.64 -31.67 -6.62
C GLN A 375 23.96 -31.40 -5.90
N ALA A 376 24.86 -30.63 -6.52
CA ALA A 376 26.13 -30.22 -5.95
C ALA A 376 25.96 -29.38 -4.66
N VAL A 377 25.01 -28.44 -4.62
CA VAL A 377 24.72 -27.64 -3.41
C VAL A 377 24.19 -28.51 -2.27
N ASP A 378 23.32 -29.49 -2.54
CA ASP A 378 22.83 -30.40 -1.51
C ASP A 378 23.94 -31.29 -0.94
N LEU A 379 24.86 -31.77 -1.79
CA LEU A 379 26.05 -32.52 -1.36
C LEU A 379 26.91 -31.69 -0.40
N ALA A 380 27.27 -30.46 -0.78
CA ALA A 380 28.06 -29.59 0.09
C ALA A 380 27.33 -29.25 1.39
N ASN A 381 26.02 -28.96 1.34
CA ASN A 381 25.25 -28.70 2.56
C ASN A 381 25.20 -29.93 3.48
N MET A 382 25.06 -31.15 2.95
CA MET A 382 25.13 -32.38 3.74
C MET A 382 26.50 -32.54 4.39
N MET A 383 27.59 -32.42 3.62
CA MET A 383 28.96 -32.53 4.13
C MET A 383 29.25 -31.49 5.23
N LEU A 384 28.76 -30.26 5.05
CA LEU A 384 28.88 -29.21 6.07
C LEU A 384 28.08 -29.54 7.34
N VAL A 385 26.84 -30.03 7.21
CA VAL A 385 26.02 -30.42 8.37
C VAL A 385 26.69 -31.53 9.17
N LEU A 386 27.23 -32.55 8.50
CA LEU A 386 27.96 -33.64 9.14
C LEU A 386 29.22 -33.12 9.85
N ALA A 387 30.03 -32.31 9.17
CA ALA A 387 31.30 -31.79 9.71
C ALA A 387 31.15 -30.86 10.92
N VAL A 388 30.04 -30.12 11.05
CA VAL A 388 29.78 -29.25 12.21
C VAL A 388 29.82 -30.03 13.53
N ARG A 389 29.43 -31.31 13.52
CA ARG A 389 29.41 -32.16 14.73
C ARG A 389 30.49 -33.26 14.72
N SER A 390 31.37 -33.24 13.72
CA SER A 390 32.51 -34.13 13.57
C SER A 390 33.74 -33.33 13.10
N ASP A 391 34.46 -33.84 12.10
CA ASP A 391 35.58 -33.19 11.44
C ASP A 391 35.46 -33.25 9.90
N ALA A 392 36.03 -32.25 9.21
CA ALA A 392 35.93 -32.13 7.76
C ALA A 392 36.71 -33.22 7.00
N GLU A 393 37.88 -33.63 7.52
CA GLU A 393 38.74 -34.62 6.89
C GLU A 393 38.11 -36.01 6.87
N ARG A 394 37.52 -36.45 7.98
CA ARG A 394 36.76 -37.70 8.09
C ARG A 394 35.55 -37.72 7.17
N VAL A 395 34.79 -36.63 7.12
CA VAL A 395 33.63 -36.51 6.21
C VAL A 395 34.09 -36.55 4.74
N TYR A 396 35.18 -35.87 4.40
CA TYR A 396 35.76 -35.89 3.05
C TYR A 396 36.22 -37.30 2.65
N ASN A 397 37.00 -37.97 3.50
CA ASN A 397 37.51 -39.32 3.25
C ASN A 397 36.36 -40.35 3.09
N LYS A 398 35.27 -40.18 3.84
CA LYS A 398 34.06 -40.99 3.69
C LYS A 398 33.30 -40.65 2.40
N ALA A 399 33.21 -39.38 2.03
CA ALA A 399 32.53 -38.93 0.81
C ALA A 399 33.17 -39.51 -0.46
N LEU A 400 34.49 -39.72 -0.47
CA LEU A 400 35.20 -40.36 -1.59
C LEU A 400 34.75 -41.80 -1.90
N LYS A 401 34.00 -42.44 -1.01
CA LYS A 401 33.39 -43.76 -1.29
C LYS A 401 32.14 -43.67 -2.18
N TYR A 402 31.50 -42.51 -2.24
CA TYR A 402 30.21 -42.29 -2.90
C TYR A 402 30.28 -41.28 -4.05
N PHE A 403 31.24 -40.34 -3.99
CA PHE A 403 31.38 -39.22 -4.91
C PHE A 403 32.83 -39.08 -5.36
N SER A 404 33.03 -38.62 -6.60
CA SER A 404 34.37 -38.34 -7.11
C SER A 404 34.96 -37.08 -6.46
N PRO A 405 36.29 -36.94 -6.41
CA PRO A 405 36.94 -35.71 -5.95
C PRO A 405 36.45 -34.47 -6.71
N GLU A 406 36.18 -34.59 -8.00
CA GLU A 406 35.67 -33.52 -8.86
C GLU A 406 34.23 -33.12 -8.50
N GLU A 407 33.35 -34.09 -8.22
CA GLU A 407 31.97 -33.82 -7.77
C GLU A 407 31.96 -33.08 -6.43
N ILE A 408 32.84 -33.45 -5.50
CA ILE A 408 33.01 -32.77 -4.22
C ILE A 408 33.58 -31.36 -4.43
N ALA A 409 34.56 -31.20 -5.30
CA ALA A 409 35.13 -29.90 -5.64
C ALA A 409 34.07 -28.96 -6.25
N GLU A 410 33.23 -29.47 -7.15
CA GLU A 410 32.11 -28.74 -7.73
C GLU A 410 31.11 -28.30 -6.67
N ALA A 411 30.75 -29.19 -5.73
CA ALA A 411 29.85 -28.91 -4.61
C ALA A 411 30.32 -27.71 -3.78
N PHE A 412 31.60 -27.67 -3.41
CA PHE A 412 32.17 -26.55 -2.63
C PHE A 412 32.47 -25.30 -3.46
N ALA A 413 32.58 -25.42 -4.80
CA ALA A 413 32.61 -24.29 -5.72
C ALA A 413 31.24 -23.65 -5.92
N ALA A 414 30.16 -24.46 -5.92
CA ALA A 414 28.77 -24.04 -6.02
C ALA A 414 28.25 -23.37 -4.73
N THR A 415 28.79 -23.78 -3.58
CA THR A 415 28.30 -23.34 -2.26
C THR A 415 28.90 -22.00 -1.84
N ARG A 416 28.14 -20.91 -2.07
CA ARG A 416 28.48 -19.55 -1.62
C ARG A 416 27.25 -18.79 -1.10
N GLY A 417 27.43 -18.12 0.05
CA GLY A 417 26.53 -17.08 0.54
C GLY A 417 25.08 -17.56 0.78
N VAL A 418 24.18 -17.22 -0.14
CA VAL A 418 22.73 -17.52 -0.05
C VAL A 418 22.33 -18.92 -0.56
N ALA A 419 23.29 -19.69 -1.08
CA ALA A 419 23.08 -21.07 -1.52
C ALA A 419 22.88 -22.03 -0.32
N SER A 420 23.47 -21.74 0.84
CA SER A 420 23.26 -22.51 2.07
C SER A 420 22.09 -21.96 2.90
N PRO A 421 21.26 -22.83 3.50
CA PRO A 421 20.17 -22.42 4.38
C PRO A 421 20.65 -21.58 5.58
N SER A 422 19.80 -20.67 6.07
CA SER A 422 20.16 -19.75 7.15
C SER A 422 20.52 -20.46 8.45
N GLN A 423 19.85 -21.56 8.78
CA GLN A 423 20.13 -22.35 9.98
C GLN A 423 21.55 -22.93 9.93
N LEU A 424 21.94 -23.56 8.81
CA LEU A 424 23.28 -24.08 8.61
C LEU A 424 24.35 -22.98 8.77
N ARG A 425 24.12 -21.80 8.19
CA ARG A 425 25.05 -20.66 8.34
C ARG A 425 25.18 -20.20 9.79
N THR A 426 24.10 -20.21 10.56
CA THR A 426 24.14 -19.87 11.99
C THR A 426 24.94 -20.92 12.77
N PHE A 427 24.73 -22.21 12.49
CA PHE A 427 25.49 -23.30 13.11
C PHE A 427 26.98 -23.23 12.79
N MET A 428 27.34 -23.03 11.52
CA MET A 428 28.74 -22.83 11.11
C MET A 428 29.38 -21.62 11.77
N LYS A 429 28.62 -20.52 11.95
CA LYS A 429 29.11 -19.33 12.64
C LYS A 429 29.32 -19.58 14.14
N ALA A 430 28.49 -20.42 14.76
CA ALA A 430 28.62 -20.80 16.16
C ALA A 430 29.77 -21.79 16.40
N ASP A 431 30.04 -22.67 15.44
CA ASP A 431 31.17 -23.61 15.44
C ASP A 431 32.52 -22.88 15.44
N GLY A 432 32.66 -21.83 14.63
CA GLY A 432 33.85 -20.98 14.57
C GLY A 432 34.95 -21.45 13.63
N ARG A 433 34.93 -22.71 13.16
CA ARG A 433 35.83 -23.21 12.10
C ARG A 433 35.41 -22.72 10.72
N ASP A 434 36.39 -22.49 9.83
CA ASP A 434 36.14 -22.18 8.42
C ASP A 434 36.03 -23.48 7.60
N LEU A 435 34.97 -24.25 7.88
CA LEU A 435 34.73 -25.56 7.25
C LEU A 435 34.68 -25.47 5.71
N LEU A 436 34.22 -24.34 5.16
CA LEU A 436 34.21 -24.10 3.71
C LEU A 436 35.63 -24.04 3.15
N ARG A 437 36.57 -23.43 3.87
CA ARG A 437 37.97 -23.37 3.47
C ARG A 437 38.66 -24.72 3.66
N GLU A 438 38.37 -25.43 4.74
CA GLU A 438 38.90 -26.77 4.99
C GLU A 438 38.53 -27.75 3.87
N PHE A 439 37.24 -27.85 3.52
CA PHE A 439 36.81 -28.72 2.42
C PHE A 439 37.37 -28.30 1.05
N ARG A 440 37.53 -26.99 0.80
CA ARG A 440 38.19 -26.50 -0.43
C ARG A 440 39.69 -26.80 -0.48
N ALA A 441 40.34 -26.98 0.67
CA ALA A 441 41.74 -27.38 0.72
C ALA A 441 41.91 -28.89 0.52
N LEU A 442 40.93 -29.69 0.92
CA LEU A 442 40.90 -31.15 0.75
C LEU A 442 40.54 -31.57 -0.68
N ALA A 443 39.62 -30.86 -1.33
CA ALA A 443 39.17 -31.16 -2.68
C ALA A 443 40.06 -30.51 -3.76
N PRO A 444 40.13 -31.08 -4.99
CA PRO A 444 40.79 -30.46 -6.12
C PRO A 444 40.34 -29.02 -6.36
N THR A 445 41.25 -28.17 -6.84
CA THR A 445 40.94 -26.77 -7.14
C THR A 445 39.94 -26.67 -8.28
N HIS A 446 38.76 -26.10 -8.01
CA HIS A 446 37.72 -25.87 -9.00
C HIS A 446 37.43 -24.37 -9.15
N ARG A 447 37.15 -23.92 -10.37
CA ARG A 447 36.76 -22.52 -10.60
C ARG A 447 35.44 -22.22 -9.88
N PRO A 448 35.31 -21.08 -9.19
CA PRO A 448 34.05 -20.72 -8.55
C PRO A 448 32.92 -20.64 -9.56
N ILE A 449 31.79 -21.28 -9.26
CA ILE A 449 30.60 -21.21 -10.10
C ILE A 449 29.87 -19.91 -9.79
N ALA A 450 29.72 -19.06 -10.81
CA ALA A 450 29.01 -17.80 -10.66
C ALA A 450 27.51 -18.06 -10.52
N ILE A 451 26.93 -17.68 -9.38
CA ILE A 451 25.47 -17.60 -9.23
C ILE A 451 25.00 -16.49 -10.18
N GLN A 452 24.17 -16.83 -11.18
CA GLN A 452 23.70 -15.91 -12.21
C GLN A 452 23.18 -14.59 -11.58
N ARG A 453 23.79 -13.45 -11.93
CA ARG A 453 23.38 -12.13 -11.43
C ARG A 453 22.76 -11.30 -12.56
N TRP A 454 21.49 -10.93 -12.33
CA TRP A 454 20.61 -10.07 -13.14
C TRP A 454 20.04 -10.71 -14.41
N SER A 455 18.75 -11.02 -14.37
CA SER A 455 17.92 -11.27 -15.56
C SER A 455 17.14 -9.99 -15.93
N VAL A 456 16.76 -9.84 -17.20
CA VAL A 456 15.89 -8.75 -17.66
C VAL A 456 14.63 -8.64 -16.80
N ARG A 457 14.03 -9.80 -16.46
CA ARG A 457 12.87 -9.89 -15.56
C ARG A 457 13.13 -9.28 -14.18
N ARG A 458 14.33 -9.45 -13.62
CA ARG A 458 14.72 -8.85 -12.32
C ARG A 458 14.86 -7.33 -12.42
N VAL A 459 15.52 -6.84 -13.47
CA VAL A 459 15.68 -5.39 -13.70
C VAL A 459 14.32 -4.73 -13.84
N VAL A 460 13.44 -5.29 -14.69
CA VAL A 460 12.07 -4.81 -14.87
C VAL A 460 11.31 -4.83 -13.54
N THR A 461 11.32 -5.96 -12.81
CA THR A 461 10.61 -6.07 -11.52
C THR A 461 11.12 -5.04 -10.50
N ALA A 462 12.43 -4.81 -10.42
CA ALA A 462 13.02 -3.84 -9.51
C ALA A 462 12.65 -2.40 -9.88
N VAL A 463 12.78 -2.03 -11.16
CA VAL A 463 12.41 -0.70 -11.66
C VAL A 463 10.92 -0.44 -11.47
N THR A 464 10.05 -1.38 -11.84
CA THR A 464 8.61 -1.26 -11.63
C THR A 464 8.27 -1.09 -10.15
N THR A 465 8.93 -1.84 -9.26
CA THR A 465 8.69 -1.71 -7.81
C THR A 465 9.09 -0.33 -7.29
N VAL A 466 10.25 0.19 -7.72
CA VAL A 466 10.70 1.54 -7.34
C VAL A 466 9.76 2.61 -7.88
N LEU A 467 9.32 2.51 -9.14
CA LEU A 467 8.37 3.45 -9.75
C LEU A 467 7.02 3.44 -9.02
N VAL A 468 6.48 2.27 -8.68
CA VAL A 468 5.23 2.17 -7.91
C VAL A 468 5.39 2.78 -6.51
N ILE A 469 6.51 2.53 -5.83
CA ILE A 469 6.78 3.15 -4.52
C ILE A 469 6.89 4.67 -4.64
N ALA A 470 7.60 5.17 -5.66
CA ALA A 470 7.75 6.60 -5.91
C ALA A 470 6.40 7.26 -6.21
N LEU A 471 5.56 6.64 -7.04
CA LEU A 471 4.22 7.11 -7.35
C LEU A 471 3.32 7.15 -6.10
N ILE A 472 3.29 6.07 -5.33
CA ILE A 472 2.52 6.01 -4.07
C ILE A 472 3.01 7.05 -3.07
N SER A 473 4.33 7.28 -3.00
CA SER A 473 4.92 8.25 -2.08
C SER A 473 4.61 9.69 -2.50
N HIS A 474 4.67 9.99 -3.81
CA HIS A 474 4.36 11.32 -4.33
C HIS A 474 2.90 11.71 -4.05
N VAL A 475 1.95 10.83 -4.38
CA VAL A 475 0.53 11.09 -4.12
C VAL A 475 0.20 11.02 -2.63
N GLY A 476 0.86 10.14 -1.88
CA GLY A 476 0.71 10.05 -0.43
C GLY A 476 1.06 11.36 0.27
N ILE A 477 2.16 12.02 -0.13
CA ILE A 477 2.61 13.28 0.47
C ILE A 477 1.60 14.40 0.21
N GLU A 478 1.11 14.55 -1.03
CA GLU A 478 0.13 15.59 -1.36
C GLU A 478 -1.23 15.36 -0.69
N ALA A 479 -1.65 14.09 -0.54
CA ALA A 479 -2.91 13.74 0.12
C ALA A 479 -2.95 14.13 1.62
N PHE A 480 -1.79 14.32 2.27
CA PHE A 480 -1.71 14.76 3.66
C PHE A 480 -1.60 16.29 3.82
N LEU A 481 -1.51 17.07 2.74
CA LEU A 481 -1.54 18.53 2.84
C LEU A 481 -2.96 19.05 3.13
N PRO A 482 -3.10 20.21 3.82
CA PRO A 482 -4.42 20.75 4.16
C PRO A 482 -5.29 21.03 2.91
N VAL A 483 -6.47 20.42 2.86
CA VAL A 483 -7.41 20.54 1.74
C VAL A 483 -8.27 21.82 1.86
N GLN A 484 -7.61 22.99 1.81
CA GLN A 484 -8.28 24.28 1.99
C GLN A 484 -8.32 25.13 0.72
N ASN A 485 -7.35 24.96 -0.18
CA ASN A 485 -7.17 25.78 -1.38
C ASN A 485 -6.97 24.88 -2.60
N LEU A 486 -8.02 24.20 -3.03
CA LEU A 486 -7.96 23.39 -4.23
C LEU A 486 -7.93 24.29 -5.47
N ALA A 487 -7.02 23.95 -6.39
CA ALA A 487 -7.01 24.58 -7.70
C ALA A 487 -8.33 24.29 -8.43
N VAL A 488 -8.69 25.20 -9.30
CA VAL A 488 -9.81 25.10 -10.22
C VAL A 488 -9.22 24.98 -11.62
N SER A 489 -9.64 23.94 -12.33
CA SER A 489 -9.08 23.52 -13.62
C SER A 489 -9.81 24.10 -14.84
N LYS A 490 -11.05 24.56 -14.67
CA LYS A 490 -11.86 25.13 -15.76
C LYS A 490 -11.70 26.65 -15.87
N PRO A 491 -11.70 27.21 -17.08
CA PRO A 491 -11.64 28.65 -17.30
C PRO A 491 -12.88 29.37 -16.78
N SER A 492 -12.68 30.63 -16.39
CA SER A 492 -13.76 31.61 -16.17
C SER A 492 -14.11 32.25 -17.52
N GLU A 493 -14.67 31.49 -18.46
CA GLU A 493 -15.11 32.03 -19.76
C GLU A 493 -16.13 33.15 -19.57
N CYS A 494 -16.20 34.14 -20.47
CA CYS A 494 -17.17 35.24 -20.42
C CYS A 494 -18.61 34.82 -20.80
N LEU A 495 -19.06 33.70 -20.24
CA LEU A 495 -20.38 33.11 -20.37
C LEU A 495 -20.79 32.50 -19.02
N PRO A 496 -22.08 32.51 -18.64
CA PRO A 496 -22.52 31.88 -17.40
C PRO A 496 -22.05 30.43 -17.28
N SER A 497 -21.19 30.16 -16.30
CA SER A 497 -20.54 28.87 -16.08
C SER A 497 -20.42 28.58 -14.59
N ASN A 498 -20.24 27.30 -14.22
CA ASN A 498 -20.06 26.92 -12.83
C ASN A 498 -18.84 27.58 -12.17
N THR A 499 -17.76 27.80 -12.92
CA THR A 499 -16.56 28.51 -12.44
C THR A 499 -16.86 29.95 -12.11
N LEU A 500 -17.60 30.65 -12.97
CA LEU A 500 -18.00 32.04 -12.72
C LEU A 500 -19.01 32.17 -11.59
N ILE A 501 -19.95 31.23 -11.47
CA ILE A 501 -20.85 31.16 -10.31
C ILE A 501 -20.02 30.99 -9.04
N LEU A 502 -19.01 30.12 -9.05
CA LEU A 502 -18.10 29.93 -7.92
C LEU A 502 -17.31 31.22 -7.59
N ALA A 503 -16.80 31.93 -8.60
CA ALA A 503 -16.13 33.22 -8.41
C ALA A 503 -17.08 34.28 -7.83
N ALA A 504 -18.35 34.30 -8.25
CA ALA A 504 -19.39 35.18 -7.71
C ALA A 504 -19.73 34.84 -6.25
N GLN A 505 -19.66 33.56 -5.87
CA GLN A 505 -19.82 33.12 -4.48
C GLN A 505 -18.61 33.49 -3.61
N ALA A 506 -17.40 33.55 -4.20
CA ALA A 506 -16.19 33.93 -3.49
C ALA A 506 -16.21 35.39 -3.06
N VAL A 507 -16.70 36.29 -3.91
CA VAL A 507 -16.86 37.73 -3.62
C VAL A 507 -18.31 38.15 -3.81
N PRO A 508 -19.20 37.90 -2.82
CA PRO A 508 -20.63 38.13 -2.97
C PRO A 508 -21.02 39.58 -3.26
N SER A 509 -20.17 40.55 -2.87
CA SER A 509 -20.41 41.98 -3.04
C SER A 509 -20.13 42.50 -4.45
N ALA A 510 -19.35 41.79 -5.27
CA ALA A 510 -18.86 42.27 -6.56
C ALA A 510 -19.98 42.45 -7.59
N ALA A 511 -20.07 43.63 -8.22
CA ALA A 511 -21.02 43.89 -9.31
C ALA A 511 -20.62 43.27 -10.66
N SER A 512 -19.32 43.07 -10.89
CA SER A 512 -18.76 42.52 -12.13
C SER A 512 -17.70 41.45 -11.81
N LEU A 513 -17.52 40.49 -12.72
CA LEU A 513 -16.54 39.43 -12.58
C LEU A 513 -15.56 39.41 -13.76
N PRO A 514 -14.25 39.36 -13.52
CA PRO A 514 -13.28 39.18 -14.59
C PRO A 514 -13.42 37.78 -15.19
N CYS A 515 -13.38 37.72 -16.51
CA CYS A 515 -13.54 36.52 -17.30
C CYS A 515 -12.59 36.53 -18.50
N ILE A 516 -12.45 35.38 -19.13
CA ILE A 516 -11.64 35.17 -20.33
C ILE A 516 -12.59 35.22 -21.52
N ALA A 517 -12.44 36.24 -22.37
CA ALA A 517 -13.26 36.42 -23.56
C ALA A 517 -12.74 35.53 -24.69
N THR A 518 -11.48 35.71 -25.08
CA THR A 518 -10.83 34.95 -26.14
C THR A 518 -9.32 34.87 -25.90
N LEU A 519 -8.73 33.67 -25.82
CA LEU A 519 -7.27 33.55 -25.64
C LEU A 519 -6.54 33.76 -26.98
N PRO A 520 -5.60 34.72 -27.08
CA PRO A 520 -4.75 34.87 -28.27
C PRO A 520 -3.82 33.66 -28.44
N SER A 521 -3.27 33.50 -29.64
CA SER A 521 -2.26 32.45 -29.91
C SER A 521 -1.08 32.59 -28.95
N GLY A 522 -0.60 31.46 -28.41
CA GLY A 522 0.50 31.41 -27.46
C GLY A 522 0.10 31.64 -26.00
N TRP A 523 -1.15 32.07 -25.73
CA TRP A 523 -1.69 32.22 -24.38
C TRP A 523 -2.50 31.00 -23.95
N LYS A 524 -2.37 30.63 -22.68
CA LYS A 524 -3.16 29.55 -22.08
C LYS A 524 -3.50 29.84 -20.62
N LEU A 525 -4.65 29.37 -20.17
CA LEU A 525 -4.94 29.30 -18.74
C LEU A 525 -4.01 28.28 -18.09
N ALA A 526 -3.25 28.73 -17.10
CA ALA A 526 -2.33 27.86 -16.36
C ALA A 526 -2.88 27.42 -15.00
N GLY A 527 -3.86 28.14 -14.45
CA GLY A 527 -4.59 27.69 -13.27
C GLY A 527 -5.48 28.77 -12.66
N ALA A 528 -6.34 28.35 -11.76
CA ALA A 528 -7.19 29.22 -10.95
C ALA A 528 -7.28 28.73 -9.50
N ILE A 529 -7.47 29.66 -8.57
CA ILE A 529 -7.72 29.40 -7.15
C ILE A 529 -8.89 30.28 -6.74
N ILE A 530 -9.98 29.66 -6.32
CA ILE A 530 -11.19 30.36 -5.88
C ILE A 530 -11.48 29.95 -4.45
N THR A 531 -11.47 30.93 -3.54
CA THR A 531 -11.67 30.73 -2.11
C THR A 531 -12.57 31.82 -1.54
N THR A 532 -13.02 31.67 -0.30
CA THR A 532 -13.81 32.72 0.36
C THR A 532 -13.07 34.06 0.38
N GLY A 533 -13.67 35.09 -0.22
CA GLY A 533 -13.12 36.45 -0.30
C GLY A 533 -12.16 36.71 -1.46
N ARG A 534 -11.82 35.69 -2.27
CA ARG A 534 -10.85 35.85 -3.36
C ARG A 534 -11.10 34.87 -4.51
N ALA A 535 -11.15 35.36 -5.74
CA ALA A 535 -11.08 34.53 -6.94
C ALA A 535 -9.88 34.95 -7.79
N GLN A 536 -8.98 34.02 -8.08
CA GLN A 536 -7.76 34.30 -8.82
C GLN A 536 -7.58 33.31 -9.96
N PHE A 537 -7.10 33.78 -11.12
CA PHE A 537 -6.63 32.94 -12.21
C PHE A 537 -5.40 33.56 -12.87
N TRP A 538 -4.58 32.74 -13.52
CA TRP A 538 -3.39 33.24 -14.20
C TRP A 538 -3.17 32.58 -15.56
N LEU A 539 -2.62 33.37 -16.47
CA LEU A 539 -2.34 32.99 -17.84
C LEU A 539 -0.83 32.86 -18.04
N ASP A 540 -0.43 31.80 -18.73
CA ASP A 540 0.93 31.65 -19.26
C ASP A 540 0.96 32.13 -20.71
N SER A 541 2.12 32.64 -21.12
CA SER A 541 2.43 32.94 -22.52
C SER A 541 3.74 32.29 -22.91
N ASP A 542 3.80 31.74 -24.12
CA ASP A 542 5.03 31.27 -24.75
C ASP A 542 6.09 32.38 -24.91
N ARG A 543 5.66 33.64 -25.05
CA ARG A 543 6.54 34.81 -25.21
C ARG A 543 6.75 35.58 -23.90
N ALA A 544 5.69 35.83 -23.14
CA ALA A 544 5.78 36.59 -21.87
C ALA A 544 6.15 35.74 -20.64
N GLY A 545 6.16 34.41 -20.77
CA GLY A 545 6.58 33.49 -19.72
C GLY A 545 5.44 32.97 -18.85
N ARG A 546 5.81 32.32 -17.73
CA ARG A 546 4.87 31.71 -16.78
C ARG A 546 4.22 32.78 -15.90
N ARG A 547 2.92 32.64 -15.63
CA ARG A 547 2.09 33.60 -14.88
C ARG A 547 2.22 35.03 -15.41
N ALA A 548 2.36 35.18 -16.73
CA ALA A 548 2.50 36.45 -17.43
C ALA A 548 1.41 37.46 -17.02
N VAL A 549 0.20 36.96 -16.78
CA VAL A 549 -0.89 37.77 -16.21
C VAL A 549 -1.55 36.99 -15.07
N THR A 550 -1.67 37.62 -13.90
CA THR A 550 -2.45 37.10 -12.78
C THR A 550 -3.60 38.04 -12.48
N VAL A 551 -4.83 37.56 -12.65
CA VAL A 551 -6.06 38.30 -12.38
C VAL A 551 -6.61 37.88 -11.02
N THR A 552 -6.86 38.85 -10.14
CA THR A 552 -7.35 38.61 -8.78
C THR A 552 -8.56 39.49 -8.49
N LEU A 553 -9.71 38.87 -8.21
CA LEU A 553 -10.93 39.50 -7.74
C LEU A 553 -11.01 39.45 -6.20
N THR A 554 -11.24 40.59 -5.58
CA THR A 554 -11.50 40.77 -4.14
C THR A 554 -12.64 41.76 -3.91
N ASP A 555 -13.09 41.89 -2.67
CA ASP A 555 -14.09 42.90 -2.26
C ASP A 555 -13.55 44.34 -2.38
N ARG A 556 -12.25 44.52 -2.19
CA ARG A 556 -11.51 45.79 -2.30
C ARG A 556 -10.05 45.55 -2.70
N CYS A 557 -9.42 46.57 -3.25
CA CYS A 557 -7.99 46.60 -3.55
C CYS A 557 -7.36 47.91 -3.03
N ASP A 558 -6.06 47.88 -2.82
CA ASP A 558 -5.28 49.08 -2.49
C ASP A 558 -4.84 49.78 -3.77
N VAL A 559 -5.35 50.98 -4.01
CA VAL A 559 -5.01 51.84 -5.15
C VAL A 559 -4.03 52.95 -4.78
N SER A 560 -3.43 52.88 -3.59
CA SER A 560 -2.48 53.89 -3.11
C SER A 560 -1.25 53.98 -4.00
N GLY A 561 -0.99 55.19 -4.52
CA GLY A 561 0.12 55.46 -5.44
C GLY A 561 -0.07 54.88 -6.85
N ALA A 562 -1.31 54.56 -7.23
CA ALA A 562 -1.68 54.24 -8.61
C ALA A 562 -2.27 55.48 -9.31
N GLU A 563 -2.00 55.64 -10.59
CA GLU A 563 -2.55 56.72 -11.42
C GLU A 563 -3.89 56.28 -12.01
N GLN A 564 -4.89 57.15 -11.99
CA GLN A 564 -6.18 56.88 -12.63
C GLN A 564 -6.05 57.10 -14.13
N VAL A 565 -6.40 56.08 -14.92
CA VAL A 565 -6.32 56.08 -16.39
C VAL A 565 -7.73 55.84 -16.95
N PRO A 566 -8.08 56.30 -18.17
CA PRO A 566 -9.35 55.97 -18.79
C PRO A 566 -9.63 54.46 -18.76
N SER A 567 -10.81 54.09 -18.27
CA SER A 567 -11.23 52.70 -18.20
C SER A 567 -11.75 52.23 -19.55
N ASP A 568 -11.31 51.05 -19.93
CA ASP A 568 -11.77 50.25 -21.07
C ASP A 568 -12.98 49.36 -20.71
N GLU A 569 -13.36 49.31 -19.43
CA GLU A 569 -14.42 48.44 -18.92
C GLU A 569 -15.61 49.27 -18.36
N PRO A 570 -16.84 49.06 -18.88
CA PRO A 570 -18.01 49.81 -18.45
C PRO A 570 -18.31 49.65 -16.95
N GLY A 571 -18.49 50.77 -16.26
CA GLY A 571 -18.83 50.78 -14.83
C GLY A 571 -17.67 50.48 -13.88
N ALA A 572 -16.44 50.40 -14.39
CA ALA A 572 -15.23 50.28 -13.60
C ALA A 572 -14.33 51.51 -13.76
N THR A 573 -13.64 51.89 -12.69
CA THR A 573 -12.57 52.89 -12.70
C THR A 573 -11.22 52.18 -12.73
N ARG A 574 -10.35 52.54 -13.68
CA ARG A 574 -9.05 51.91 -13.87
C ARG A 574 -7.93 52.70 -13.22
N TYR A 575 -7.08 52.00 -12.50
CA TYR A 575 -5.86 52.52 -11.88
C TYR A 575 -4.65 51.71 -12.34
N GLU A 576 -3.53 52.36 -12.59
CA GLU A 576 -2.27 51.71 -12.99
C GLU A 576 -1.11 52.12 -12.08
N LYS A 577 -0.31 51.14 -11.69
CA LYS A 577 0.88 51.33 -10.86
C LYS A 577 2.04 50.55 -11.48
N PRO A 578 2.95 51.21 -12.21
CA PRO A 578 4.17 50.58 -12.69
C PRO A 578 5.08 50.28 -11.49
N LEU A 579 5.47 49.02 -11.32
CA LEU A 579 6.41 48.60 -10.27
C LEU A 579 7.82 48.49 -10.84
N GLU A 580 7.95 47.96 -12.05
CA GLU A 580 9.21 47.83 -12.78
C GLU A 580 8.91 47.90 -14.29
N LEU A 581 9.72 48.63 -15.06
CA LEU A 581 9.52 48.79 -16.50
C LEU A 581 10.65 48.15 -17.32
N THR A 582 11.89 48.22 -16.80
CA THR A 582 13.09 47.63 -17.40
C THR A 582 14.00 47.07 -16.31
N PRO A 583 14.65 45.90 -16.53
CA PRO A 583 14.62 45.05 -17.73
C PRO A 583 13.40 44.13 -17.82
N ARG A 584 12.57 44.10 -16.78
CA ARG A 584 11.38 43.26 -16.64
C ARG A 584 10.14 44.15 -16.47
N LEU A 585 9.08 43.86 -17.21
CA LEU A 585 7.82 44.58 -17.07
C LEU A 585 7.02 43.99 -15.91
N HIS A 586 6.80 44.78 -14.86
CA HIS A 586 5.91 44.46 -13.76
C HIS A 586 4.95 45.64 -13.50
N VAL A 587 3.69 45.47 -13.89
CA VAL A 587 2.65 46.49 -13.79
C VAL A 587 1.44 45.94 -13.08
N LEU A 588 0.93 46.68 -12.09
CA LEU A 588 -0.35 46.40 -11.45
C LEU A 588 -1.42 47.31 -12.05
N ARG A 589 -2.44 46.72 -12.64
CA ARG A 589 -3.66 47.42 -13.05
C ARG A 589 -4.80 47.00 -12.14
N SER A 590 -5.61 47.93 -11.66
CA SER A 590 -6.78 47.64 -10.82
C SER A 590 -8.03 48.27 -11.42
N TYR A 591 -9.07 47.46 -11.55
CA TYR A 591 -10.42 47.87 -11.92
C TYR A 591 -11.28 47.89 -10.67
N VAL A 592 -11.67 49.09 -10.22
CA VAL A 592 -12.54 49.30 -9.06
C VAL A 592 -13.97 49.52 -9.57
N PHE A 593 -14.90 48.69 -9.10
CA PHE A 593 -16.32 48.78 -9.44
C PHE A 593 -17.15 48.55 -8.18
N GLU A 594 -18.48 48.63 -8.31
CA GLU A 594 -19.32 48.60 -7.13
C GLU A 594 -19.22 47.26 -6.37
N GLY A 595 -18.81 47.33 -5.10
CA GLY A 595 -18.67 46.18 -4.20
C GLY A 595 -17.57 45.18 -4.55
N GLY A 596 -16.63 45.52 -5.44
CA GLY A 596 -15.51 44.64 -5.78
C GLY A 596 -14.34 45.37 -6.46
N CYS A 597 -13.21 44.69 -6.52
CA CYS A 597 -12.06 45.13 -7.31
C CYS A 597 -11.37 43.94 -7.98
N ALA A 598 -10.96 44.11 -9.23
CA ALA A 598 -10.13 43.16 -9.95
C ALA A 598 -8.74 43.75 -10.21
N THR A 599 -7.69 43.09 -9.73
CA THR A 599 -6.29 43.48 -9.95
C THR A 599 -5.62 42.54 -10.94
N TYR A 600 -5.04 43.11 -11.99
CA TYR A 600 -4.27 42.43 -13.02
C TYR A 600 -2.79 42.70 -12.75
N SER A 601 -2.03 41.66 -12.43
CA SER A 601 -0.59 41.71 -12.26
C SER A 601 0.06 41.22 -13.55
N PHE A 602 0.61 42.13 -14.34
CA PHE A 602 1.39 41.82 -15.53
C PHE A 602 2.84 41.62 -15.11
N ASP A 603 3.38 40.42 -15.33
CA ASP A 603 4.74 40.07 -14.94
C ASP A 603 5.44 39.33 -16.09
N PHE A 604 6.05 40.08 -17.01
CA PHE A 604 6.60 39.53 -18.24
C PHE A 604 8.08 39.21 -18.12
N ALA A 605 8.54 38.19 -18.86
CA ALA A 605 9.95 37.86 -18.98
C ALA A 605 10.80 39.05 -19.50
N PRO A 606 12.09 39.13 -19.12
CA PRO A 606 12.97 40.21 -19.59
C PRO A 606 13.03 40.31 -21.12
N GLY A 607 13.01 41.53 -21.65
CA GLY A 607 13.10 41.80 -23.09
C GLY A 607 11.77 41.71 -23.86
N VAL A 608 10.66 41.40 -23.18
CA VAL A 608 9.31 41.45 -23.78
C VAL A 608 8.80 42.90 -23.77
N PRO A 609 8.33 43.44 -24.91
CA PRO A 609 7.86 44.82 -24.98
C PRO A 609 6.56 45.03 -24.20
N SER A 610 6.40 46.23 -23.61
CA SER A 610 5.18 46.61 -22.87
C SER A 610 3.90 46.57 -23.70
N SER A 611 4.01 46.70 -25.03
CA SER A 611 2.89 46.56 -25.96
C SER A 611 2.22 45.19 -25.90
N PHE A 612 2.90 44.16 -25.36
CA PHE A 612 2.32 42.82 -25.18
C PHE A 612 1.19 42.79 -24.14
N ILE A 613 1.02 43.85 -23.33
CA ILE A 613 -0.18 44.06 -22.49
C ILE A 613 -1.45 44.09 -23.35
N LEU A 614 -1.40 44.64 -24.57
CA LEU A 614 -2.56 44.74 -25.46
C LEU A 614 -3.12 43.36 -25.88
N ASP A 615 -2.27 42.34 -25.93
CA ASP A 615 -2.72 40.97 -26.22
C ASP A 615 -3.49 40.38 -25.03
N ALA A 616 -3.06 40.68 -23.80
CA ALA A 616 -3.79 40.32 -22.59
C ALA A 616 -5.11 41.11 -22.44
N ASP A 617 -5.14 42.37 -22.87
CA ASP A 617 -6.34 43.20 -22.85
C ASP A 617 -7.42 42.64 -23.80
N LYS A 618 -7.03 42.06 -24.94
CA LYS A 618 -7.97 41.32 -25.81
C LYS A 618 -8.46 40.01 -25.19
N ALA A 619 -7.70 39.46 -24.24
CA ALA A 619 -8.00 38.16 -23.66
C ALA A 619 -9.00 38.23 -22.50
N LEU A 620 -8.98 39.34 -21.77
CA LEU A 620 -9.72 39.52 -20.53
C LEU A 620 -10.89 40.47 -20.75
N SER A 621 -12.00 40.20 -20.08
CA SER A 621 -13.14 41.11 -20.04
C SER A 621 -13.92 40.93 -18.73
N PHE A 622 -15.07 41.58 -18.61
CA PHE A 622 -15.96 41.46 -17.47
C PHE A 622 -17.36 41.02 -17.87
N ILE A 623 -17.96 40.21 -17.01
CA ILE A 623 -19.38 39.85 -17.08
C ILE A 623 -20.12 40.47 -15.88
N PRO A 624 -21.28 41.12 -16.09
CA PRO A 624 -22.05 41.67 -14.98
C PRO A 624 -22.64 40.53 -14.14
N ARG A 625 -22.60 40.68 -12.81
CA ARG A 625 -23.14 39.69 -11.87
C ARG A 625 -24.63 39.43 -12.10
N SER A 626 -25.40 40.44 -12.51
CA SER A 626 -26.83 40.30 -12.82
C SER A 626 -27.10 39.18 -13.83
N MET A 627 -26.25 39.02 -14.84
CA MET A 627 -26.37 37.94 -15.82
C MET A 627 -26.25 36.55 -15.16
N LEU A 628 -25.37 36.40 -14.16
CA LEU A 628 -25.25 35.16 -13.40
C LEU A 628 -26.44 34.94 -12.46
N VAL A 629 -26.96 36.01 -11.84
CA VAL A 629 -28.18 35.94 -11.00
C VAL A 629 -29.35 35.43 -11.84
N ASP A 630 -29.61 36.07 -12.99
CA ASP A 630 -30.68 35.69 -13.92
C ASP A 630 -30.49 34.28 -14.47
N TYR A 631 -29.24 33.87 -14.72
CA TYR A 631 -28.94 32.53 -15.20
C TYR A 631 -29.25 31.47 -14.14
N VAL A 632 -28.79 31.65 -12.90
CA VAL A 632 -29.02 30.72 -11.80
C VAL A 632 -30.50 30.66 -11.44
N GLU A 633 -31.20 31.79 -11.43
CA GLU A 633 -32.64 31.83 -11.17
C GLU A 633 -33.42 31.04 -12.23
N ARG A 634 -33.14 31.24 -13.53
CA ARG A 634 -33.83 30.52 -14.62
C ARG A 634 -33.55 29.03 -14.68
N HIS A 635 -32.32 28.60 -14.41
CA HIS A 635 -31.92 27.19 -14.59
C HIS A 635 -32.02 26.36 -13.31
N VAL A 636 -31.87 26.98 -12.15
CA VAL A 636 -31.84 26.31 -10.84
C VAL A 636 -33.06 26.66 -9.99
N GLY A 637 -33.74 27.77 -10.26
CA GLY A 637 -34.89 28.24 -9.47
C GLY A 637 -34.51 28.76 -8.09
N LEU A 638 -33.25 29.18 -7.89
CA LEU A 638 -32.71 29.65 -6.62
C LEU A 638 -31.91 30.94 -6.80
N ALA A 639 -31.79 31.72 -5.72
CA ALA A 639 -31.04 32.97 -5.72
C ALA A 639 -29.51 32.76 -5.65
N LEU A 640 -28.74 33.51 -6.45
CA LEU A 640 -27.28 33.62 -6.29
C LEU A 640 -26.94 34.67 -5.21
N CYS A 641 -26.83 34.20 -3.98
CA CYS A 641 -26.66 35.03 -2.78
C CYS A 641 -25.54 36.06 -2.89
N GLY A 642 -25.85 37.31 -2.59
CA GLY A 642 -24.92 38.44 -2.60
C GLY A 642 -25.58 39.68 -3.21
N ARG A 643 -24.79 40.47 -3.92
CA ARG A 643 -25.29 41.65 -4.62
C ARG A 643 -26.35 41.25 -5.66
N GLY A 644 -27.49 41.95 -5.63
CA GLY A 644 -28.65 41.69 -6.49
C GLY A 644 -29.61 40.61 -5.97
N ALA A 645 -29.25 39.82 -4.94
CA ALA A 645 -30.15 38.81 -4.38
C ALA A 645 -29.82 38.48 -2.91
N SER A 646 -30.75 38.79 -2.00
CA SER A 646 -30.63 38.46 -0.58
C SER A 646 -30.97 36.99 -0.31
N CYS A 647 -30.20 36.34 0.56
CA CYS A 647 -30.44 34.97 1.00
C CYS A 647 -30.52 34.87 2.52
N PRO A 648 -31.23 33.86 3.06
CA PRO A 648 -31.23 33.58 4.49
C PRO A 648 -29.81 33.29 5.00
N VAL A 649 -29.47 33.90 6.13
CA VAL A 649 -28.19 33.79 6.83
C VAL A 649 -28.27 32.77 7.94
#